data_AF-A0A099LB34-F1
#
_entry.id   AF-A0A099LB34-F1
#
_cell.length_a   1.000
_cell.length_b   1.000
_cell.length_c   1.000
_cell.angle_alpha   90.00
_cell.angle_beta   90.00
_cell.angle_gamma   90.00
#
_symmetry.space_group_name_H-M   'P 1'
#
loop_
_entity.id
_entity.type
_entity.pdbx_description
1 polymer ?
#
loop_
_entity_poly.entity_id
_entity_poly.type
_entity_poly.pdbx_seq_one_letter_code
_entity_poly.pdbx_strand_id
1 'polypeptide(L)'
;MAEQYWIGDFFIDLTRNQITQKMQSRTIPPKALAVLTYLAENQGKVVSHDALLAKVWQDTVVSPNTLQRSIAQLRKALGDDSKVQVYIKTHAKQGYSLECDVRWHDSVDSTNHESANLNNSQENVVDEPPVSEVNSSEAHSDINTVSNTAARPKPSSSGFKPISLIFGLMILAIIGYQYLAPEQPAQLSFGELRALTSTDSKELASIYSPDGQYVVFHRYSQEFCVNNIWAKNTKTQQESQLTNNFDSYGSHSFSKDGKNLVFIKTGGCSEPNTQKKCYKLMSLDFNRALGAPQSPSVLLECKNSAIRNPKWLNNNNIALLQKFSDRWKLISYSVNKNKSQVLYALDNGNIIDYDYSVTDDLIALTSFHNDGHYYIEVLKADGQLVSSHRIKYPKEIANFRLIYPNFSPLKEQLIFSTGRQLFTLSHDGQVANISLPLDEPMGSPTFHPDGNRMIVIKGQYDSDIVSMPLSQIKKAQIAQPPTEKAQSKQNKNLSVLERSIVAEDNAILQPNGELIAYKSERSGEEQLWITDGKGSQQLTHFPMDTYLSGMDWAADGKSLLVNANHTLTQVTLDSNQKSFPLEYPVVQLFQWDSKNNSALLLLRVKGILKFAELNLTNSETRIINDKRVNWARKSENGQLVYTDHMARFWQPGPAEDQLIEALDGQGRAKQPFVIKNNVIYGINDDLQLWSYALNEELFEIITELPNNVDHLTDINQTQLLMTVEVSSRKEVVELSLSE
;
A
#
# COMPACT_ATOMS: atom_id res chain seq x y z
N MET A 1 0.39 2.83 45.61
CA MET A 1 -0.05 1.52 45.08
C MET A 1 1.11 0.58 45.28
N ALA A 2 0.89 -0.66 45.71
CA ALA A 2 1.98 -1.62 45.80
C ALA A 2 2.53 -1.90 44.38
N GLU A 3 3.84 -1.74 44.19
CA GLU A 3 4.49 -1.95 42.89
C GLU A 3 4.55 -3.43 42.48
N GLN A 4 4.30 -4.32 43.45
CA GLN A 4 4.38 -5.77 43.32
C GLN A 4 3.22 -6.42 44.08
N TYR A 5 2.66 -7.49 43.51
CA TYR A 5 1.57 -8.25 44.13
C TYR A 5 1.52 -9.67 43.57
N TRP A 6 0.77 -10.55 44.24
CA TRP A 6 0.55 -11.92 43.81
C TRP A 6 -0.89 -12.13 43.35
N ILE A 7 -1.05 -12.98 42.34
CA ILE A 7 -2.33 -13.54 41.90
C ILE A 7 -2.18 -15.07 41.97
N GLY A 8 -2.70 -15.70 43.01
CA GLY A 8 -2.42 -17.11 43.31
C GLY A 8 -0.91 -17.39 43.42
N ASP A 9 -0.41 -18.22 42.49
CA ASP A 9 1.01 -18.60 42.33
C ASP A 9 1.83 -17.66 41.43
N PHE A 10 1.20 -16.64 40.83
CA PHE A 10 1.86 -15.69 39.92
C PHE A 10 2.33 -14.45 40.67
N PHE A 11 3.62 -14.13 40.56
CA PHE A 11 4.19 -12.87 41.02
C PHE A 11 4.12 -11.82 39.91
N ILE A 12 3.57 -10.65 40.22
CA ILE A 12 3.38 -9.54 39.30
C ILE A 12 4.33 -8.40 39.71
N ASP A 13 5.19 -7.97 38.79
CA ASP A 13 6.11 -6.83 38.96
C ASP A 13 5.74 -5.72 37.97
N LEU A 14 5.17 -4.63 38.48
CA LEU A 14 4.75 -3.48 37.68
C LEU A 14 5.94 -2.65 37.19
N THR A 15 7.06 -2.65 37.92
CA THR A 15 8.26 -1.88 37.55
C THR A 15 8.94 -2.48 36.31
N ARG A 16 8.88 -3.81 36.16
CA ARG A 16 9.47 -4.56 35.04
C ARG A 16 8.46 -4.99 33.97
N ASN A 17 7.17 -4.72 34.21
CA ASN A 17 6.04 -5.22 33.42
C ASN A 17 6.08 -6.76 33.22
N GLN A 18 6.29 -7.52 34.31
CA GLN A 18 6.52 -8.96 34.26
C GLN A 18 5.54 -9.77 35.11
N ILE A 19 5.23 -10.97 34.62
CA ILE A 19 4.51 -12.02 35.37
C ILE A 19 5.46 -13.21 35.50
N THR A 20 5.69 -13.68 36.72
CA THR A 20 6.58 -14.81 37.02
C THR A 20 5.84 -15.96 37.67
N GLN A 21 6.05 -17.19 37.18
CA GLN A 21 5.54 -18.43 37.77
C GLN A 21 6.65 -19.49 37.75
N LYS A 22 6.94 -20.13 38.90
CA LYS A 22 7.91 -21.25 39.01
C LYS A 22 9.24 -21.00 38.26
N MET A 23 9.83 -19.82 38.48
CA MET A 23 11.05 -19.29 37.84
C MET A 23 10.97 -18.93 36.34
N GLN A 24 9.82 -19.06 35.67
CA GLN A 24 9.62 -18.51 34.33
C GLN A 24 9.00 -17.10 34.42
N SER A 25 9.75 -16.07 34.05
CA SER A 25 9.24 -14.71 33.88
C SER A 25 8.82 -14.45 32.43
N ARG A 26 7.70 -13.75 32.24
CA ARG A 26 7.18 -13.31 30.93
C ARG A 26 6.89 -11.82 30.99
N THR A 27 7.47 -11.05 30.07
CA THR A 27 7.17 -9.63 29.88
C THR A 27 5.79 -9.46 29.24
N ILE A 28 4.97 -8.58 29.79
CA ILE A 28 3.59 -8.31 29.35
C ILE A 28 3.50 -6.85 28.88
N PRO A 29 2.75 -6.52 27.81
CA PRO A 29 2.55 -5.13 27.41
C PRO A 29 1.95 -4.29 28.55
N PRO A 30 2.44 -3.06 28.81
CA PRO A 30 2.04 -2.28 29.99
C PRO A 30 0.51 -2.07 30.13
N LYS A 31 -0.21 -1.90 29.00
CA LYS A 31 -1.67 -1.77 29.01
C LYS A 31 -2.38 -3.07 29.39
N ALA A 32 -1.87 -4.24 28.97
CA ALA A 32 -2.41 -5.52 29.41
C ALA A 32 -2.15 -5.75 30.91
N LEU A 33 -0.98 -5.37 31.41
CA LEU A 33 -0.68 -5.47 32.85
C LEU A 33 -1.52 -4.48 33.70
N ALA A 34 -1.81 -3.28 33.16
CA ALA A 34 -2.74 -2.34 33.77
C ALA A 34 -4.18 -2.88 33.82
N VAL A 35 -4.65 -3.59 32.78
CA VAL A 35 -5.92 -4.33 32.81
C VAL A 35 -5.92 -5.38 33.92
N LEU A 36 -4.87 -6.20 34.04
CA LEU A 36 -4.77 -7.20 35.11
C LEU A 36 -4.81 -6.56 36.49
N THR A 37 -4.09 -5.46 36.68
CA THR A 37 -4.02 -4.73 37.96
C THR A 37 -5.38 -4.14 38.34
N TYR A 38 -6.11 -3.56 37.39
CA TYR A 38 -7.45 -3.04 37.67
C TYR A 38 -8.49 -4.15 37.95
N LEU A 39 -8.32 -5.33 37.34
CA LEU A 39 -9.11 -6.51 37.70
C LEU A 39 -8.73 -7.06 39.10
N ALA A 40 -7.45 -7.00 39.49
CA ALA A 40 -6.97 -7.39 40.81
C ALA A 40 -7.43 -6.43 41.93
N GLU A 41 -7.47 -5.13 41.68
CA GLU A 41 -8.10 -4.12 42.55
C GLU A 41 -9.61 -4.40 42.77
N ASN A 42 -10.24 -5.13 41.85
CA ASN A 42 -11.65 -5.49 41.85
C ASN A 42 -11.86 -7.02 41.92
N GLN A 43 -10.98 -7.74 42.61
CA GLN A 43 -11.05 -9.21 42.78
C GLN A 43 -12.48 -9.69 43.09
N GLY A 44 -12.94 -10.73 42.39
CA GLY A 44 -14.27 -11.33 42.56
C GLY A 44 -15.45 -10.47 42.10
N LYS A 45 -15.22 -9.29 41.48
CA LYS A 45 -16.27 -8.43 40.92
C LYS A 45 -16.17 -8.37 39.39
N VAL A 46 -17.32 -8.19 38.74
CA VAL A 46 -17.38 -7.94 37.29
C VAL A 46 -17.08 -6.47 37.03
N VAL A 47 -15.96 -6.19 36.36
CA VAL A 47 -15.59 -4.86 35.89
C VAL A 47 -16.06 -4.71 34.45
N SER A 48 -16.83 -3.66 34.14
CA SER A 48 -17.43 -3.49 32.82
C SER A 48 -16.39 -3.18 31.75
N HIS A 49 -16.73 -3.48 30.48
CA HIS A 49 -15.89 -3.14 29.32
C HIS A 49 -15.54 -1.64 29.33
N ASP A 50 -16.54 -0.77 29.51
CA ASP A 50 -16.34 0.69 29.52
C ASP A 50 -15.46 1.15 30.70
N ALA A 51 -15.59 0.52 31.88
CA ALA A 51 -14.74 0.85 33.03
C ALA A 51 -13.28 0.44 32.80
N LEU A 52 -13.03 -0.74 32.21
CA LEU A 52 -11.70 -1.21 31.83
C LEU A 52 -11.07 -0.30 30.76
N LEU A 53 -11.84 0.06 29.73
CA LEU A 53 -11.42 0.96 28.67
C LEU A 53 -11.10 2.36 29.22
N ALA A 54 -12.03 2.97 29.96
CA ALA A 54 -11.87 4.30 30.52
C ALA A 54 -10.74 4.39 31.56
N LYS A 55 -10.52 3.36 32.39
CA LYS A 55 -9.44 3.38 33.40
C LYS A 55 -8.06 3.24 32.77
N VAL A 56 -7.89 2.36 31.79
CA VAL A 56 -6.58 1.99 31.23
C VAL A 56 -6.19 2.81 30.00
N TRP A 57 -7.15 3.39 29.26
CA TRP A 57 -6.94 4.21 28.07
C TRP A 57 -7.63 5.59 28.19
N GLN A 58 -7.35 6.31 29.28
CA GLN A 58 -7.94 7.63 29.60
C GLN A 58 -7.80 8.66 28.46
N ASP A 59 -6.66 8.66 27.76
CA ASP A 59 -6.31 9.62 26.70
C ASP A 59 -6.20 8.97 25.31
N THR A 60 -6.90 7.86 25.05
CA THR A 60 -6.79 7.16 23.75
C THR A 60 -8.10 6.50 23.36
N VAL A 61 -8.66 6.86 22.19
CA VAL A 61 -9.82 6.17 21.63
C VAL A 61 -9.36 4.81 21.10
N VAL A 62 -9.79 3.74 21.77
CA VAL A 62 -9.44 2.35 21.42
C VAL A 62 -10.70 1.53 21.16
N SER A 63 -10.64 0.61 20.20
CA SER A 63 -11.75 -0.29 19.92
C SER A 63 -11.90 -1.37 21.01
N PRO A 64 -13.10 -1.95 21.20
CA PRO A 64 -13.30 -3.05 22.16
C PRO A 64 -12.36 -4.25 21.97
N ASN A 65 -11.88 -4.46 20.73
CA ASN A 65 -10.90 -5.49 20.40
C ASN A 65 -9.55 -5.30 21.12
N THR A 66 -9.17 -4.07 21.48
CA THR A 66 -7.95 -3.78 22.26
C THR A 66 -8.02 -4.37 23.67
N LEU A 67 -9.20 -4.31 24.31
CA LEU A 67 -9.43 -4.97 25.60
C LEU A 67 -9.43 -6.50 25.44
N GLN A 68 -10.08 -7.03 24.40
CA GLN A 68 -10.08 -8.47 24.12
C GLN A 68 -8.66 -9.03 23.87
N ARG A 69 -7.83 -8.33 23.09
CA ARG A 69 -6.41 -8.69 22.86
C ARG A 69 -5.62 -8.67 24.17
N SER A 70 -5.85 -7.68 25.02
CA SER A 70 -5.22 -7.58 26.35
C SER A 70 -5.61 -8.79 27.23
N ILE A 71 -6.90 -9.14 27.28
CA ILE A 71 -7.39 -10.31 28.02
C ILE A 71 -6.82 -11.62 27.45
N ALA A 72 -6.71 -11.76 26.12
CA ALA A 72 -6.12 -12.94 25.50
C ALA A 72 -4.62 -13.10 25.83
N GLN A 73 -3.87 -12.00 25.85
CA GLN A 73 -2.46 -11.99 26.27
C GLN A 73 -2.32 -12.38 27.74
N LEU A 74 -3.17 -11.83 28.63
CA LEU A 74 -3.18 -12.17 30.05
C LEU A 74 -3.52 -13.63 30.29
N ARG A 75 -4.55 -14.17 29.62
CA ARG A 75 -4.91 -15.60 29.71
C ARG A 75 -3.74 -16.49 29.30
N LYS A 76 -3.10 -16.22 28.15
CA LYS A 76 -1.89 -16.94 27.71
C LYS A 76 -0.72 -16.83 28.70
N ALA A 77 -0.58 -15.70 29.41
CA ALA A 77 0.43 -15.52 30.43
C ALA A 77 0.15 -16.34 31.70
N LEU A 78 -1.12 -16.39 32.13
CA LEU A 78 -1.61 -17.11 33.32
C LEU A 78 -1.86 -18.61 33.07
N GLY A 79 -1.61 -19.12 31.86
CA GLY A 79 -1.90 -20.51 31.50
C GLY A 79 -3.39 -20.83 31.38
N ASP A 80 -4.21 -19.80 31.18
CA ASP A 80 -5.67 -19.83 31.10
C ASP A 80 -6.12 -19.97 29.63
N ASP A 81 -7.18 -20.73 29.36
CA ASP A 81 -7.78 -20.85 28.01
C ASP A 81 -9.20 -20.28 28.00
N SER A 82 -9.57 -19.69 26.86
CA SER A 82 -10.93 -19.27 26.49
C SER A 82 -12.05 -20.26 26.88
N LYS A 83 -11.77 -21.57 26.88
CA LYS A 83 -12.72 -22.66 27.23
C LYS A 83 -12.72 -23.03 28.71
N VAL A 84 -11.61 -22.84 29.41
CA VAL A 84 -11.41 -23.26 30.81
C VAL A 84 -10.91 -22.04 31.57
N GLN A 85 -11.81 -21.07 31.77
CA GLN A 85 -11.51 -19.74 32.30
C GLN A 85 -11.28 -19.79 33.82
N VAL A 86 -10.07 -20.16 34.24
CA VAL A 86 -9.70 -20.38 35.65
C VAL A 86 -9.42 -19.06 36.37
N TYR A 87 -8.72 -18.12 35.72
CA TYR A 87 -8.25 -16.91 36.39
C TYR A 87 -9.05 -15.68 35.96
N ILE A 88 -9.22 -15.46 34.65
CA ILE A 88 -9.97 -14.32 34.12
C ILE A 88 -11.24 -14.83 33.45
N LYS A 89 -12.40 -14.52 34.04
CA LYS A 89 -13.71 -14.95 33.55
C LYS A 89 -14.39 -13.89 32.70
N THR A 90 -14.99 -14.29 31.58
CA THR A 90 -15.76 -13.41 30.70
C THR A 90 -17.24 -13.48 31.05
N HIS A 91 -17.83 -12.32 31.33
CA HIS A 91 -19.27 -12.15 31.51
C HIS A 91 -19.82 -11.46 30.26
N ALA A 92 -20.44 -12.26 29.39
CA ALA A 92 -20.86 -11.80 28.06
C ALA A 92 -21.72 -10.52 28.12
N LYS A 93 -21.37 -9.52 27.30
CA LYS A 93 -21.97 -8.16 27.27
C LYS A 93 -21.84 -7.33 28.56
N GLN A 94 -21.25 -7.87 29.64
CA GLN A 94 -21.05 -7.14 30.89
C GLN A 94 -19.59 -6.73 31.05
N GLY A 95 -18.66 -7.68 31.13
CA GLY A 95 -17.25 -7.39 31.42
C GLY A 95 -16.42 -8.61 31.76
N TYR A 96 -15.41 -8.40 32.61
CA TYR A 96 -14.48 -9.44 33.06
C TYR A 96 -14.34 -9.40 34.59
N SER A 97 -14.04 -10.55 35.20
CA SER A 97 -13.69 -10.67 36.63
C SER A 97 -12.43 -11.49 36.80
N LEU A 98 -11.72 -11.25 37.92
CA LEU A 98 -10.58 -12.05 38.35
C LEU A 98 -11.03 -12.98 39.50
N GLU A 99 -10.97 -14.29 39.27
CA GLU A 99 -11.56 -15.34 40.13
C GLU A 99 -10.49 -16.12 40.93
N CYS A 100 -9.54 -15.39 41.53
CA CYS A 100 -8.40 -15.99 42.26
C CYS A 100 -7.84 -15.01 43.30
N ASP A 101 -7.12 -15.54 44.29
CA ASP A 101 -6.64 -14.77 45.45
C ASP A 101 -5.55 -13.76 45.10
N VAL A 102 -5.80 -12.48 45.43
CA VAL A 102 -4.84 -11.40 45.28
C VAL A 102 -4.18 -11.09 46.62
N ARG A 103 -2.85 -11.09 46.66
CA ARG A 103 -2.06 -10.67 47.84
C ARG A 103 -1.16 -9.50 47.46
N TRP A 104 -1.53 -8.31 47.88
CA TRP A 104 -0.73 -7.09 47.70
C TRP A 104 0.49 -7.12 48.61
N HIS A 105 1.64 -6.64 48.13
CA HIS A 105 2.85 -6.52 48.93
C HIS A 105 2.94 -5.10 49.49
N ASP A 106 2.58 -4.93 50.77
CA ASP A 106 2.75 -3.65 51.45
C ASP A 106 4.23 -3.37 51.70
N SER A 107 4.76 -2.34 51.04
CA SER A 107 6.11 -1.84 51.25
C SER A 107 6.20 -1.14 52.61
N VAL A 108 6.65 -1.88 53.64
CA VAL A 108 6.95 -1.33 54.96
C VAL A 108 8.45 -1.03 55.06
N ASP A 109 8.78 0.25 55.22
CA ASP A 109 10.13 0.71 55.57
C ASP A 109 10.58 0.11 56.92
N SER A 110 11.76 -0.49 56.98
CA SER A 110 12.85 -0.06 57.87
C SER A 110 14.05 -1.02 57.83
N THR A 111 15.20 -0.43 57.50
CA THR A 111 16.56 -0.75 57.98
C THR A 111 16.68 -1.75 59.14
N ASN A 112 17.49 -2.81 58.99
CA ASN A 112 18.73 -2.92 59.78
C ASN A 112 19.73 -4.01 59.31
N HIS A 113 20.96 -3.77 59.75
CA HIS A 113 22.25 -4.36 59.44
C HIS A 113 22.48 -5.89 59.66
N GLU A 114 23.55 -6.36 58.99
CA GLU A 114 24.58 -7.32 59.43
C GLU A 114 24.46 -8.85 59.19
N SER A 115 25.28 -9.30 58.22
CA SER A 115 26.46 -10.17 58.41
C SER A 115 26.34 -11.58 59.05
N ALA A 116 26.39 -12.62 58.21
CA ALA A 116 27.34 -13.77 58.26
C ALA A 116 26.98 -14.78 57.13
N ASN A 117 27.83 -15.30 56.22
CA ASN A 117 29.19 -15.85 56.22
C ASN A 117 29.20 -17.41 56.25
N LEU A 118 30.09 -18.03 55.44
CA LEU A 118 30.48 -19.46 55.36
C LEU A 118 29.49 -20.48 54.72
N ASN A 119 29.92 -21.65 54.20
CA ASN A 119 31.04 -22.05 53.31
C ASN A 119 30.98 -23.59 53.05
N ASN A 120 31.48 -24.08 51.90
CA ASN A 120 31.81 -25.51 51.61
C ASN A 120 30.65 -26.55 51.69
N SER A 121 30.70 -27.77 51.12
CA SER A 121 31.51 -28.46 50.07
C SER A 121 30.66 -29.67 49.56
N GLN A 122 31.07 -30.66 48.73
CA GLN A 122 32.35 -31.11 48.18
C GLN A 122 32.14 -31.96 46.88
N GLU A 123 33.21 -32.54 46.33
CA GLU A 123 33.25 -33.40 45.12
C GLU A 123 33.08 -34.91 45.40
N ASN A 124 32.78 -35.69 44.34
CA ASN A 124 33.46 -36.93 43.89
C ASN A 124 32.71 -37.46 42.62
N VAL A 125 33.27 -37.85 41.47
CA VAL A 125 34.45 -38.70 41.12
C VAL A 125 34.18 -40.18 41.44
N VAL A 126 34.27 -41.20 40.56
CA VAL A 126 34.56 -41.37 39.11
C VAL A 126 34.07 -42.78 38.71
N ASP A 127 33.72 -43.06 37.44
CA ASP A 127 34.28 -44.21 36.68
C ASP A 127 33.84 -44.26 35.21
N GLU A 128 34.67 -44.86 34.37
CA GLU A 128 34.67 -44.74 32.90
C GLU A 128 34.58 -46.15 32.21
N PRO A 129 35.05 -46.44 30.97
CA PRO A 129 34.24 -47.10 29.91
C PRO A 129 34.68 -48.60 29.70
N PRO A 130 34.63 -49.31 28.52
CA PRO A 130 34.33 -48.88 27.15
C PRO A 130 33.69 -49.84 26.12
N VAL A 131 33.36 -49.24 24.95
CA VAL A 131 33.53 -49.72 23.55
C VAL A 131 32.96 -51.09 23.12
N SER A 132 32.09 -51.08 22.09
CA SER A 132 32.39 -51.75 20.81
C SER A 132 31.50 -51.29 19.65
N GLU A 133 32.19 -50.71 18.68
CA GLU A 133 31.86 -50.09 17.40
C GLU A 133 31.49 -51.11 16.27
N VAL A 134 31.17 -50.59 15.06
CA VAL A 134 31.34 -51.21 13.70
C VAL A 134 30.10 -51.74 12.92
N ASN A 135 29.69 -50.95 11.90
CA ASN A 135 29.26 -51.31 10.50
C ASN A 135 28.07 -52.27 10.22
N SER A 136 27.39 -52.24 9.06
CA SER A 136 27.35 -51.32 7.90
C SER A 136 26.15 -51.61 6.97
N SER A 137 25.77 -50.61 6.16
CA SER A 137 25.30 -50.69 4.75
C SER A 137 24.16 -51.63 4.30
N GLU A 138 23.17 -51.00 3.65
CA GLU A 138 22.54 -51.41 2.37
C GLU A 138 21.40 -52.46 2.34
N ALA A 139 20.18 -51.90 2.31
CA ALA A 139 19.29 -51.84 1.13
C ALA A 139 18.43 -53.05 0.70
N HIS A 140 17.27 -52.68 0.12
CA HIS A 140 16.31 -53.47 -0.65
C HIS A 140 15.52 -54.56 0.11
N SER A 141 14.22 -54.77 -0.11
CA SER A 141 13.07 -54.00 -0.64
C SER A 141 11.97 -55.04 -0.80
N ASP A 142 10.98 -55.05 0.09
CA ASP A 142 9.77 -55.85 -0.11
C ASP A 142 8.74 -55.05 -0.89
N ILE A 143 8.09 -55.68 -1.87
CA ILE A 143 6.63 -55.83 -1.88
C ILE A 143 6.24 -56.92 -2.88
N ASN A 144 5.34 -57.79 -2.42
CA ASN A 144 4.77 -58.89 -3.17
C ASN A 144 3.88 -58.41 -4.32
N THR A 145 3.93 -59.10 -5.47
CA THR A 145 2.77 -59.21 -6.34
C THR A 145 2.53 -60.67 -6.72
N VAL A 146 1.31 -61.13 -6.46
CA VAL A 146 0.89 -62.53 -6.53
C VAL A 146 0.84 -63.04 -7.97
N SER A 147 1.25 -64.31 -8.14
CA SER A 147 1.18 -65.03 -9.41
C SER A 147 -0.26 -65.22 -9.90
N ASN A 148 -0.46 -65.13 -11.21
CA ASN A 148 -1.54 -65.90 -11.85
C ASN A 148 -1.04 -66.56 -13.14
N THR A 149 -1.39 -67.83 -13.29
CA THR A 149 -0.77 -68.77 -14.23
C THR A 149 -1.56 -68.90 -15.53
N ALA A 150 -0.88 -68.90 -16.69
CA ALA A 150 -1.29 -69.73 -17.84
C ALA A 150 -0.17 -69.90 -18.89
N ALA A 151 0.13 -71.18 -19.19
CA ALA A 151 0.63 -71.75 -20.46
C ALA A 151 1.60 -70.97 -21.39
N ARG A 152 2.80 -71.55 -21.58
CA ARG A 152 3.61 -71.39 -22.82
C ARG A 152 3.08 -72.29 -23.95
N PRO A 153 3.29 -71.89 -25.21
CA PRO A 153 3.99 -72.77 -26.16
C PRO A 153 5.32 -72.15 -26.65
N LYS A 154 6.18 -73.00 -27.25
CA LYS A 154 7.49 -72.64 -27.83
C LYS A 154 7.35 -72.12 -29.29
N PRO A 155 8.39 -71.48 -29.86
CA PRO A 155 8.23 -70.57 -30.99
C PRO A 155 8.18 -71.26 -32.35
N SER A 156 7.51 -70.61 -33.32
CA SER A 156 7.74 -70.80 -34.75
C SER A 156 7.97 -69.46 -35.45
N SER A 157 8.54 -69.52 -36.65
CA SER A 157 9.26 -68.43 -37.32
C SER A 157 8.39 -67.43 -38.09
N SER A 158 9.00 -66.27 -38.37
CA SER A 158 8.76 -65.34 -39.48
C SER A 158 7.43 -64.56 -39.53
N GLY A 159 7.53 -63.24 -39.61
CA GLY A 159 6.40 -62.34 -39.88
C GLY A 159 6.71 -60.88 -39.54
N PHE A 160 7.33 -60.14 -40.46
CA PHE A 160 7.50 -58.69 -40.34
C PHE A 160 6.15 -57.99 -40.12
N LYS A 161 6.05 -57.14 -39.09
CA LYS A 161 4.94 -56.18 -38.90
C LYS A 161 5.46 -54.83 -38.38
N PRO A 162 4.81 -53.69 -38.74
CA PRO A 162 5.43 -52.36 -38.71
C PRO A 162 5.42 -51.68 -37.32
N ILE A 163 5.75 -52.40 -36.26
CA ILE A 163 5.78 -51.87 -34.89
C ILE A 163 6.86 -50.77 -34.76
N SER A 164 8.02 -50.96 -35.41
CA SER A 164 9.11 -49.97 -35.43
C SER A 164 8.72 -48.63 -36.07
N LEU A 165 7.83 -48.63 -37.07
CA LEU A 165 7.37 -47.39 -37.70
C LEU A 165 6.42 -46.60 -36.79
N ILE A 166 5.54 -47.30 -36.06
CA ILE A 166 4.63 -46.70 -35.08
C ILE A 166 5.42 -46.19 -33.87
N PHE A 167 6.42 -46.94 -33.39
CA PHE A 167 7.31 -46.48 -32.33
C PHE A 167 8.15 -45.27 -32.77
N GLY A 168 8.68 -45.27 -34.00
CA GLY A 168 9.39 -44.13 -34.57
C GLY A 168 8.51 -42.89 -34.72
N LEU A 169 7.27 -43.04 -35.19
CA LEU A 169 6.29 -41.96 -35.25
C LEU A 169 5.85 -41.47 -33.87
N MET A 170 5.71 -42.36 -32.88
CA MET A 170 5.39 -41.98 -31.50
C MET A 170 6.56 -41.23 -30.84
N ILE A 171 7.80 -41.66 -31.07
CA ILE A 171 9.01 -40.94 -30.62
C ILE A 171 9.12 -39.59 -31.33
N LEU A 172 8.90 -39.51 -32.64
CA LEU A 172 8.87 -38.24 -33.38
C LEU A 172 7.71 -37.32 -32.95
N ALA A 173 6.57 -37.88 -32.52
CA ALA A 173 5.46 -37.12 -31.96
C ALA A 173 5.76 -36.66 -30.52
N ILE A 174 6.48 -37.44 -29.71
CA ILE A 174 6.93 -37.03 -28.37
C ILE A 174 8.02 -35.97 -28.45
N ILE A 175 9.03 -36.14 -29.33
CA ILE A 175 10.06 -35.13 -29.60
C ILE A 175 9.41 -33.88 -30.21
N GLY A 176 8.53 -34.05 -31.20
CA GLY A 176 7.75 -32.96 -31.78
C GLY A 176 6.94 -32.23 -30.71
N TYR A 177 6.28 -32.95 -29.81
CA TYR A 177 5.58 -32.35 -28.66
C TYR A 177 6.54 -31.66 -27.69
N GLN A 178 7.72 -32.21 -27.39
CA GLN A 178 8.72 -31.54 -26.53
C GLN A 178 9.33 -30.27 -27.15
N TYR A 179 9.38 -30.18 -28.48
CA TYR A 179 9.88 -28.99 -29.20
C TYR A 179 8.78 -28.01 -29.67
N LEU A 180 7.50 -28.41 -29.68
CA LEU A 180 6.36 -27.61 -30.16
C LEU A 180 5.29 -27.34 -29.08
N ALA A 181 5.28 -28.08 -27.97
CA ALA A 181 4.48 -27.69 -26.81
C ALA A 181 5.08 -26.41 -26.25
N PRO A 182 4.25 -25.39 -25.95
CA PRO A 182 4.73 -24.22 -25.24
C PRO A 182 5.29 -24.67 -23.88
N GLU A 183 6.47 -24.18 -23.53
CA GLU A 183 6.97 -24.30 -22.15
C GLU A 183 5.89 -23.78 -21.21
N GLN A 184 5.47 -24.60 -20.23
CA GLN A 184 4.57 -24.10 -19.21
C GLN A 184 5.29 -22.99 -18.43
N PRO A 185 4.67 -21.82 -18.21
CA PRO A 185 5.31 -20.75 -17.46
C PRO A 185 5.70 -21.28 -16.09
N ALA A 186 6.95 -21.03 -15.68
CA ALA A 186 7.48 -21.48 -14.41
C ALA A 186 6.55 -21.05 -13.26
N GLN A 187 5.93 -22.02 -12.61
CA GLN A 187 4.93 -21.77 -11.58
C GLN A 187 5.65 -21.54 -10.25
N LEU A 188 5.63 -20.29 -9.77
CA LEU A 188 6.14 -19.96 -8.44
C LEU A 188 5.27 -20.64 -7.37
N SER A 189 5.88 -21.52 -6.59
CA SER A 189 5.31 -22.06 -5.36
C SER A 189 5.73 -21.18 -4.18
N PHE A 190 4.82 -20.94 -3.24
CA PHE A 190 5.07 -20.08 -2.07
C PHE A 190 5.17 -20.90 -0.79
N GLY A 191 6.14 -20.53 0.05
CA GLY A 191 6.38 -21.08 1.38
C GLY A 191 5.95 -20.10 2.48
N GLU A 192 6.85 -19.85 3.42
CA GLU A 192 6.57 -19.03 4.61
C GLU A 192 6.55 -17.51 4.30
N LEU A 193 5.52 -16.83 4.81
CA LEU A 193 5.44 -15.37 4.90
C LEU A 193 5.91 -14.89 6.28
N ARG A 194 6.94 -14.05 6.32
CA ARG A 194 7.57 -13.54 7.54
C ARG A 194 7.54 -12.01 7.59
N ALA A 195 7.03 -11.43 8.67
CA ALA A 195 7.14 -9.99 8.90
C ALA A 195 8.60 -9.59 9.16
N LEU A 196 9.15 -8.68 8.35
CA LEU A 196 10.49 -8.11 8.54
C LEU A 196 10.45 -6.84 9.39
N THR A 197 9.39 -6.04 9.29
CA THR A 197 9.14 -4.89 10.18
C THR A 197 7.79 -5.05 10.87
N SER A 198 7.62 -4.39 12.02
CA SER A 198 6.36 -4.43 12.78
C SER A 198 6.31 -3.23 13.72
N THR A 199 6.22 -2.03 13.13
CA THR A 199 6.10 -0.77 13.89
C THR A 199 4.72 -0.14 13.69
N ASP A 200 4.38 0.85 14.51
CA ASP A 200 3.18 1.67 14.30
C ASP A 200 3.35 2.72 13.18
N SER A 201 4.54 2.82 12.56
CA SER A 201 4.79 3.67 11.39
C SER A 201 4.47 2.95 10.09
N LYS A 202 4.06 3.71 9.07
CA LYS A 202 3.98 3.23 7.68
C LYS A 202 5.40 2.97 7.14
N GLU A 203 5.65 1.75 6.68
CA GLU A 203 6.95 1.29 6.17
C GLU A 203 6.83 0.82 4.71
N LEU A 204 7.71 1.33 3.83
CA LEU A 204 7.55 1.26 2.38
C LEU A 204 8.88 1.17 1.62
N ALA A 205 8.77 0.96 0.30
CA ALA A 205 9.85 1.12 -0.68
C ALA A 205 11.11 0.29 -0.35
N SER A 206 10.90 -0.98 0.00
CA SER A 206 11.95 -1.87 0.49
C SER A 206 12.73 -2.57 -0.63
N ILE A 207 14.06 -2.64 -0.51
CA ILE A 207 14.95 -3.45 -1.38
C ILE A 207 15.99 -4.19 -0.55
N TYR A 208 16.58 -5.24 -1.12
CA TYR A 208 17.78 -5.88 -0.55
C TYR A 208 19.07 -5.14 -0.94
N SER A 209 20.10 -5.24 -0.10
CA SER A 209 21.48 -4.98 -0.49
C SER A 209 21.97 -6.03 -1.51
N PRO A 210 22.97 -5.71 -2.36
CA PRO A 210 23.45 -6.65 -3.39
C PRO A 210 24.00 -7.98 -2.85
N ASP A 211 24.36 -8.03 -1.56
CA ASP A 211 24.83 -9.21 -0.84
C ASP A 211 23.73 -9.93 -0.03
N GLY A 212 22.48 -9.43 -0.06
CA GLY A 212 21.33 -9.99 0.67
C GLY A 212 21.36 -9.81 2.20
N GLN A 213 22.39 -9.18 2.75
CA GLN A 213 22.58 -9.09 4.21
C GLN A 213 21.72 -8.00 4.87
N TYR A 214 21.23 -7.03 4.09
CA TYR A 214 20.41 -5.94 4.58
C TYR A 214 19.15 -5.74 3.74
N VAL A 215 18.11 -5.27 4.41
CA VAL A 215 16.90 -4.72 3.80
C VAL A 215 16.90 -3.23 4.07
N VAL A 216 16.89 -2.42 3.01
CA VAL A 216 16.73 -0.97 3.12
C VAL A 216 15.28 -0.63 2.85
N PHE A 217 14.68 0.23 3.66
CA PHE A 217 13.27 0.60 3.60
C PHE A 217 13.05 2.03 4.13
N HIS A 218 11.88 2.59 3.85
CA HIS A 218 11.48 3.90 4.37
C HIS A 218 10.58 3.70 5.58
N ARG A 219 10.82 4.46 6.65
CA ARG A 219 9.91 4.56 7.83
C ARG A 219 9.36 5.97 7.90
N TYR A 220 8.05 6.12 7.75
CA TYR A 220 7.37 7.42 7.75
C TYR A 220 7.16 7.95 9.17
N SER A 221 7.16 9.28 9.31
CA SER A 221 6.65 9.96 10.50
C SER A 221 5.14 9.67 10.64
N GLN A 222 4.66 9.63 11.88
CA GLN A 222 3.23 9.49 12.19
C GLN A 222 2.46 10.81 12.02
N GLU A 223 3.14 11.95 12.13
CA GLU A 223 2.53 13.28 12.06
C GLU A 223 2.58 13.91 10.67
N PHE A 224 3.55 13.49 9.84
CA PHE A 224 3.89 14.16 8.58
C PHE A 224 4.17 13.15 7.46
N CYS A 225 3.82 13.49 6.22
CA CYS A 225 4.07 12.66 5.03
C CYS A 225 5.54 12.74 4.53
N VAL A 226 6.48 12.57 5.47
CA VAL A 226 7.94 12.50 5.28
C VAL A 226 8.49 11.26 5.97
N ASN A 227 9.66 10.80 5.56
CA ASN A 227 10.26 9.55 6.03
C ASN A 227 11.76 9.69 6.29
N ASN A 228 12.30 8.70 7.01
CA ASN A 228 13.72 8.39 7.05
C ASN A 228 13.98 7.09 6.31
N ILE A 229 15.18 6.93 5.76
CA ILE A 229 15.64 5.66 5.20
C ILE A 229 16.33 4.87 6.32
N TRP A 230 16.00 3.58 6.44
CA TRP A 230 16.50 2.65 7.44
C TRP A 230 17.09 1.41 6.75
N ALA A 231 18.04 0.74 7.41
CA ALA A 231 18.49 -0.60 7.06
C ALA A 231 18.22 -1.56 8.21
N LYS A 232 17.83 -2.80 7.87
CA LYS A 232 17.72 -3.92 8.81
C LYS A 232 18.59 -5.07 8.35
N ASN A 233 19.45 -5.58 9.24
CA ASN A 233 20.26 -6.76 8.94
C ASN A 233 19.36 -8.01 8.95
N THR A 234 19.39 -8.81 7.88
CA THR A 234 18.51 -9.98 7.70
C THR A 234 18.77 -11.11 8.69
N LYS A 235 20.01 -11.21 9.21
CA LYS A 235 20.44 -12.25 10.16
C LYS A 235 20.33 -11.81 11.61
N THR A 236 20.90 -10.66 11.96
CA THR A 236 20.92 -10.17 13.36
C THR A 236 19.66 -9.43 13.77
N GLN A 237 18.78 -9.09 12.80
CA GLN A 237 17.56 -8.30 12.99
C GLN A 237 17.82 -6.87 13.53
N GLN A 238 19.08 -6.43 13.62
CA GLN A 238 19.45 -5.09 14.03
C GLN A 238 19.04 -4.06 12.98
N GLU A 239 18.47 -2.94 13.43
CA GLU A 239 18.11 -1.80 12.59
C GLU A 239 19.06 -0.61 12.80
N SER A 240 19.43 0.05 11.70
CA SER A 240 20.19 1.31 11.66
C SER A 240 19.43 2.35 10.84
N GLN A 241 19.18 3.52 11.42
CA GLN A 241 18.69 4.68 10.67
C GLN A 241 19.81 5.24 9.80
N LEU A 242 19.59 5.40 8.49
CA LEU A 242 20.63 5.81 7.54
C LEU A 242 20.64 7.31 7.28
N THR A 243 19.48 7.96 7.29
CA THR A 243 19.32 9.41 7.09
C THR A 243 19.14 10.13 8.42
N ASN A 244 19.72 11.31 8.59
CA ASN A 244 19.63 12.06 9.85
C ASN A 244 18.36 12.93 9.99
N ASN A 245 17.68 13.26 8.90
CA ASN A 245 16.51 14.15 8.89
C ASN A 245 15.33 13.47 8.19
N PHE A 246 14.12 13.68 8.70
CA PHE A 246 12.89 13.34 7.98
C PHE A 246 12.75 14.21 6.73
N ASP A 247 12.45 13.58 5.59
CA ASP A 247 12.29 14.29 4.32
C ASP A 247 11.39 13.51 3.33
N SER A 248 11.13 14.08 2.16
CA SER A 248 10.39 13.39 1.09
C SER A 248 11.34 12.54 0.23
N TYR A 249 11.96 11.54 0.83
CA TYR A 249 12.74 10.54 0.09
C TYR A 249 11.80 9.55 -0.62
N GLY A 250 12.08 9.28 -1.90
CA GLY A 250 11.37 8.36 -2.79
C GLY A 250 12.24 7.18 -3.24
N SER A 251 11.81 6.46 -4.28
CA SER A 251 12.43 5.22 -4.76
C SER A 251 13.97 5.27 -4.79
N HIS A 252 14.59 4.20 -4.31
CA HIS A 252 16.03 4.10 -4.10
C HIS A 252 16.64 2.83 -4.70
N SER A 253 17.95 2.82 -4.91
CA SER A 253 18.71 1.65 -5.37
C SER A 253 20.18 1.67 -4.92
N PHE A 254 20.80 0.49 -4.87
CA PHE A 254 22.22 0.32 -4.55
C PHE A 254 23.14 0.43 -5.77
N SER A 255 24.35 0.93 -5.57
CA SER A 255 25.46 0.79 -6.52
C SER A 255 25.82 -0.69 -6.70
N LYS A 256 26.45 -1.04 -7.83
CA LYS A 256 26.83 -2.43 -8.15
C LYS A 256 27.80 -3.05 -7.11
N ASP A 257 28.55 -2.22 -6.37
CA ASP A 257 29.39 -2.64 -5.26
C ASP A 257 28.74 -2.54 -3.86
N GLY A 258 27.45 -2.20 -3.77
CA GLY A 258 26.68 -2.07 -2.53
C GLY A 258 27.07 -0.90 -1.62
N LYS A 259 28.05 -0.06 -1.99
CA LYS A 259 28.57 0.99 -1.10
C LYS A 259 27.73 2.26 -1.06
N ASN A 260 26.94 2.54 -2.09
CA ASN A 260 26.17 3.77 -2.20
C ASN A 260 24.69 3.48 -2.49
N LEU A 261 23.80 4.21 -1.82
CA LEU A 261 22.39 4.33 -2.20
C LEU A 261 22.19 5.58 -3.06
N VAL A 262 21.39 5.48 -4.12
CA VAL A 262 20.85 6.64 -4.85
C VAL A 262 19.34 6.71 -4.67
N PHE A 263 18.78 7.91 -4.55
CA PHE A 263 17.33 8.13 -4.41
C PHE A 263 16.91 9.53 -4.83
N ILE A 264 15.59 9.74 -4.96
CA ILE A 264 15.02 11.08 -5.21
C ILE A 264 14.55 11.69 -3.89
N LYS A 265 14.99 12.92 -3.61
CA LYS A 265 14.34 13.81 -2.63
C LYS A 265 13.43 14.78 -3.39
N THR A 266 12.18 14.97 -2.95
CA THR A 266 11.29 16.03 -3.47
C THR A 266 11.09 17.15 -2.45
N GLY A 267 10.83 18.36 -2.90
CA GLY A 267 10.55 19.49 -2.02
C GLY A 267 9.96 20.68 -2.77
N GLY A 268 9.69 21.79 -2.08
CA GLY A 268 9.32 23.05 -2.72
C GLY A 268 10.42 23.56 -3.67
N CYS A 269 10.03 24.30 -4.71
CA CYS A 269 10.98 25.01 -5.56
C CYS A 269 11.23 26.43 -5.02
N SER A 270 12.46 26.91 -5.22
CA SER A 270 12.82 28.33 -5.11
C SER A 270 12.30 29.09 -6.32
N GLU A 271 11.62 30.22 -6.12
CA GLU A 271 11.11 31.04 -7.22
C GLU A 271 12.19 31.45 -8.24
N PRO A 272 11.83 31.64 -9.53
CA PRO A 272 10.49 31.47 -10.12
C PRO A 272 10.12 29.99 -10.35
N ASN A 273 8.88 29.63 -10.03
CA ASN A 273 8.43 28.23 -10.01
C ASN A 273 7.73 27.83 -11.32
N THR A 274 8.35 26.94 -12.10
CA THR A 274 7.76 26.30 -13.29
C THR A 274 7.11 24.94 -13.01
N GLN A 275 7.24 24.44 -11.78
CA GLN A 275 6.68 23.17 -11.31
C GLN A 275 6.39 23.25 -9.79
N LYS A 276 5.33 22.56 -9.30
CA LYS A 276 4.95 22.59 -7.86
C LYS A 276 5.96 21.88 -6.93
N LYS A 277 6.81 20.99 -7.44
CA LYS A 277 7.89 20.34 -6.66
C LYS A 277 9.20 20.32 -7.44
N CYS A 278 10.29 20.56 -6.73
CA CYS A 278 11.66 20.36 -7.21
C CYS A 278 12.17 18.98 -6.83
N TYR A 279 12.99 18.40 -7.68
CA TYR A 279 13.48 17.02 -7.55
C TYR A 279 15.00 17.01 -7.45
N LYS A 280 15.54 16.31 -6.46
CA LYS A 280 16.98 16.18 -6.23
C LYS A 280 17.37 14.71 -6.29
N LEU A 281 18.34 14.38 -7.13
CA LEU A 281 19.02 13.10 -7.11
C LEU A 281 20.03 13.13 -5.95
N MET A 282 19.87 12.24 -4.99
CA MET A 282 20.66 12.17 -3.77
C MET A 282 21.53 10.90 -3.77
N SER A 283 22.67 10.96 -3.09
CA SER A 283 23.55 9.81 -2.82
C SER A 283 23.86 9.71 -1.32
N LEU A 284 24.01 8.49 -0.83
CA LEU A 284 24.33 8.18 0.57
C LEU A 284 25.33 7.02 0.65
N ASP A 285 26.42 7.19 1.42
CA ASP A 285 27.39 6.12 1.70
C ASP A 285 26.76 5.14 2.69
N PHE A 286 26.43 3.95 2.22
CA PHE A 286 25.68 2.95 2.98
C PHE A 286 26.46 2.45 4.20
N ASN A 287 27.74 2.10 4.01
CA ASN A 287 28.57 1.52 5.06
C ASN A 287 28.83 2.51 6.20
N ARG A 288 29.05 3.79 5.87
CA ARG A 288 29.17 4.84 6.88
C ARG A 288 27.82 5.17 7.53
N ALA A 289 26.71 5.09 6.78
CA ALA A 289 25.36 5.31 7.30
C ALA A 289 24.88 4.22 8.27
N LEU A 290 25.35 2.97 8.12
CA LEU A 290 25.10 1.89 9.09
C LEU A 290 25.66 2.20 10.49
N GLY A 291 26.79 2.93 10.56
CA GLY A 291 27.45 3.31 11.81
C GLY A 291 26.90 4.60 12.44
N ALA A 292 26.46 5.57 11.63
CA ALA A 292 25.77 6.78 12.10
C ALA A 292 24.92 7.42 10.98
N PRO A 293 23.70 7.91 11.27
CA PRO A 293 22.84 8.55 10.26
C PRO A 293 23.52 9.77 9.61
N GLN A 294 23.34 9.95 8.31
CA GLN A 294 24.00 11.03 7.54
C GLN A 294 23.02 12.00 6.88
N SER A 295 23.53 13.20 6.54
CA SER A 295 22.95 14.05 5.52
C SER A 295 23.32 13.51 4.13
N PRO A 296 22.36 13.12 3.27
CA PRO A 296 22.67 12.66 1.92
C PRO A 296 23.22 13.80 1.03
N SER A 297 24.14 13.47 0.14
CA SER A 297 24.76 14.39 -0.81
C SER A 297 23.88 14.61 -2.04
N VAL A 298 23.75 15.84 -2.53
CA VAL A 298 23.05 16.14 -3.79
C VAL A 298 23.98 15.82 -4.97
N LEU A 299 23.53 14.97 -5.89
CA LEU A 299 24.20 14.70 -7.17
C LEU A 299 23.71 15.62 -8.30
N LEU A 300 22.40 15.89 -8.36
CA LEU A 300 21.73 16.67 -9.40
C LEU A 300 20.46 17.32 -8.83
N GLU A 301 20.15 18.54 -9.23
CA GLU A 301 18.87 19.22 -8.92
C GLU A 301 18.13 19.56 -10.23
N CYS A 302 16.87 19.14 -10.33
CA CYS A 302 16.00 19.41 -11.47
C CYS A 302 14.90 20.42 -11.06
N LYS A 303 15.08 21.67 -11.49
CA LYS A 303 14.16 22.79 -11.23
C LYS A 303 13.06 23.01 -12.28
N ASN A 304 13.22 22.44 -13.48
CA ASN A 304 12.29 22.59 -14.62
C ASN A 304 11.84 21.24 -15.22
N SER A 305 12.13 20.12 -14.56
CA SER A 305 11.72 18.79 -15.01
C SER A 305 11.57 17.85 -13.82
N ALA A 306 10.63 16.93 -13.90
CA ALA A 306 10.46 15.86 -12.93
C ALA A 306 11.44 14.71 -13.24
N ILE A 307 12.01 14.11 -12.20
CA ILE A 307 12.80 12.88 -12.27
C ILE A 307 12.25 11.83 -11.29
N ARG A 308 12.33 10.54 -11.66
CA ARG A 308 11.89 9.41 -10.81
C ARG A 308 12.63 8.12 -11.12
N ASN A 309 12.50 7.16 -10.19
CA ASN A 309 13.02 5.79 -10.27
C ASN A 309 14.51 5.72 -10.69
N PRO A 310 15.46 6.12 -9.81
CA PRO A 310 16.88 6.07 -10.10
C PRO A 310 17.46 4.67 -9.83
N LYS A 311 18.14 4.10 -10.83
CA LYS A 311 18.78 2.78 -10.78
C LYS A 311 20.26 2.93 -11.15
N TRP A 312 21.19 2.48 -10.31
CA TRP A 312 22.61 2.44 -10.70
C TRP A 312 22.83 1.38 -11.79
N LEU A 313 23.40 1.78 -12.93
CA LEU A 313 23.83 0.86 -13.99
C LEU A 313 25.19 0.22 -13.65
N ASN A 314 26.07 1.02 -13.04
CA ASN A 314 27.39 0.65 -12.54
C ASN A 314 27.77 1.64 -11.42
N ASN A 315 29.01 1.66 -10.96
CA ASN A 315 29.43 2.54 -9.85
C ASN A 315 29.66 4.02 -10.24
N ASN A 316 29.18 4.46 -11.41
CA ASN A 316 29.32 5.84 -11.91
C ASN A 316 28.11 6.35 -12.71
N ASN A 317 27.40 5.48 -13.43
CA ASN A 317 26.23 5.84 -14.23
C ASN A 317 24.94 5.42 -13.52
N ILE A 318 23.97 6.34 -13.47
CA ILE A 318 22.64 6.15 -12.88
C ILE A 318 21.61 6.32 -13.99
N ALA A 319 20.83 5.27 -14.27
CA ALA A 319 19.62 5.38 -15.06
C ALA A 319 18.53 6.07 -14.24
N LEU A 320 17.69 6.88 -14.90
CA LEU A 320 16.50 7.49 -14.30
C LEU A 320 15.52 7.95 -15.39
N LEU A 321 14.23 8.02 -15.06
CA LEU A 321 13.25 8.65 -15.93
C LEU A 321 13.27 10.16 -15.71
N GLN A 322 13.41 10.94 -16.79
CA GLN A 322 13.29 12.40 -16.79
C GLN A 322 12.15 12.83 -17.73
N LYS A 323 11.35 13.80 -17.27
CA LYS A 323 10.19 14.31 -18.00
C LYS A 323 10.57 15.47 -18.92
N PHE A 324 10.22 15.36 -20.21
CA PHE A 324 10.41 16.37 -21.25
C PHE A 324 9.12 16.54 -22.06
N SER A 325 8.56 17.75 -22.13
CA SER A 325 7.34 18.06 -22.92
C SER A 325 6.21 17.04 -22.71
N ASP A 326 5.87 16.81 -21.45
CA ASP A 326 4.90 15.81 -20.96
C ASP A 326 5.16 14.31 -21.25
N ARG A 327 6.26 13.97 -21.92
CA ARG A 327 6.71 12.58 -22.14
C ARG A 327 7.91 12.22 -21.23
N TRP A 328 7.96 10.99 -20.75
CA TRP A 328 9.13 10.46 -20.03
C TRP A 328 10.16 9.90 -21.01
N LYS A 329 11.43 10.22 -20.75
CA LYS A 329 12.61 9.64 -21.42
C LYS A 329 13.46 8.93 -20.39
N LEU A 330 14.08 7.83 -20.79
CA LEU A 330 15.09 7.14 -19.99
C LEU A 330 16.45 7.80 -20.27
N ILE A 331 17.09 8.31 -19.22
CA ILE A 331 18.41 8.95 -19.30
C ILE A 331 19.41 8.19 -18.42
N SER A 332 20.69 8.32 -18.75
CA SER A 332 21.82 7.96 -17.88
C SER A 332 22.52 9.23 -17.44
N TYR A 333 22.58 9.48 -16.14
CA TYR A 333 23.42 10.52 -15.52
C TYR A 333 24.76 9.91 -15.09
N SER A 334 25.87 10.53 -15.52
CA SER A 334 27.23 10.09 -15.19
C SER A 334 27.82 10.98 -14.11
N VAL A 335 28.05 10.43 -12.91
CA VAL A 335 28.47 11.18 -11.71
C VAL A 335 29.83 11.87 -11.94
N ASN A 336 30.86 11.13 -12.33
CA ASN A 336 32.22 11.68 -12.50
C ASN A 336 32.33 12.72 -13.64
N LYS A 337 31.40 12.70 -14.60
CA LYS A 337 31.36 13.66 -15.73
C LYS A 337 30.36 14.80 -15.50
N ASN A 338 29.54 14.73 -14.45
CA ASN A 338 28.37 15.59 -14.21
C ASN A 338 27.56 15.85 -15.49
N LYS A 339 27.19 14.77 -16.20
CA LYS A 339 26.54 14.87 -17.51
C LYS A 339 25.50 13.77 -17.72
N SER A 340 24.32 14.16 -18.20
CA SER A 340 23.28 13.25 -18.66
C SER A 340 23.36 12.96 -20.17
N GLN A 341 22.95 11.76 -20.56
CA GLN A 341 22.65 11.38 -21.94
C GLN A 341 21.31 10.65 -22.00
N VAL A 342 20.59 10.74 -23.12
CA VAL A 342 19.39 9.93 -23.34
C VAL A 342 19.83 8.50 -23.69
N LEU A 343 19.30 7.51 -22.97
CA LEU A 343 19.43 6.09 -23.33
C LEU A 343 18.32 5.69 -24.30
N TYR A 344 17.08 6.06 -23.96
CA TYR A 344 15.91 5.69 -24.75
C TYR A 344 14.78 6.72 -24.65
N ALA A 345 14.07 6.92 -25.75
CA ALA A 345 12.91 7.78 -25.87
C ALA A 345 12.02 7.35 -27.03
N LEU A 346 10.71 7.60 -26.90
CA LEU A 346 9.72 7.38 -27.95
C LEU A 346 9.27 8.73 -28.53
N ASP A 347 9.26 8.86 -29.86
CA ASP A 347 8.85 10.10 -30.54
C ASP A 347 7.36 10.43 -30.29
N ASN A 348 6.51 9.41 -30.38
CA ASN A 348 5.05 9.54 -30.27
C ASN A 348 4.43 8.68 -29.14
N GLY A 349 5.27 8.12 -28.26
CA GLY A 349 4.86 7.29 -27.12
C GLY A 349 5.22 7.89 -25.76
N ASN A 350 5.07 7.13 -24.68
CA ASN A 350 5.43 7.59 -23.34
C ASN A 350 5.91 6.41 -22.48
N ILE A 351 7.04 6.57 -21.78
CA ILE A 351 7.56 5.56 -20.86
C ILE A 351 6.74 5.58 -19.56
N ILE A 352 6.29 4.41 -19.11
CA ILE A 352 5.44 4.24 -17.92
C ILE A 352 6.30 4.00 -16.69
N ASP A 353 7.12 2.94 -16.69
CA ASP A 353 8.18 2.71 -15.72
C ASP A 353 9.27 1.76 -16.27
N TYR A 354 10.31 1.50 -15.49
CA TYR A 354 11.36 0.54 -15.84
C TYR A 354 12.01 -0.10 -14.60
N ASP A 355 12.69 -1.22 -14.82
CA ASP A 355 13.67 -1.77 -13.89
C ASP A 355 14.97 -2.15 -14.63
N TYR A 356 16.04 -2.43 -13.87
CA TYR A 356 17.35 -2.78 -14.39
C TYR A 356 17.95 -3.96 -13.64
N SER A 357 18.33 -5.00 -14.38
CA SER A 357 19.03 -6.16 -13.87
C SER A 357 20.54 -5.97 -13.95
N VAL A 358 21.18 -5.94 -12.77
CA VAL A 358 22.66 -5.84 -12.63
C VAL A 358 23.36 -7.14 -13.08
N THR A 359 22.65 -8.27 -13.04
CA THR A 359 23.14 -9.60 -13.43
C THR A 359 23.05 -9.82 -14.93
N ASP A 360 21.94 -9.40 -15.55
CA ASP A 360 21.71 -9.59 -16.99
C ASP A 360 22.25 -8.43 -17.84
N ASP A 361 22.56 -7.28 -17.21
CA ASP A 361 22.93 -6.00 -17.85
C ASP A 361 21.81 -5.46 -18.79
N LEU A 362 20.56 -5.81 -18.47
CA LEU A 362 19.36 -5.47 -19.21
C LEU A 362 18.47 -4.48 -18.46
N ILE A 363 17.88 -3.56 -19.22
CA ILE A 363 16.80 -2.67 -18.79
C ILE A 363 15.50 -3.22 -19.38
N ALA A 364 14.49 -3.42 -18.54
CA ALA A 364 13.15 -3.76 -18.97
C ALA A 364 12.21 -2.59 -18.64
N LEU A 365 11.53 -2.05 -19.64
CA LEU A 365 10.67 -0.88 -19.46
C LEU A 365 9.30 -1.05 -20.11
N THR A 366 8.26 -0.59 -19.42
CA THR A 366 6.90 -0.54 -19.98
C THR A 366 6.64 0.82 -20.59
N SER A 367 6.01 0.84 -21.75
CA SER A 367 5.71 2.06 -22.49
C SER A 367 4.30 2.02 -23.08
N PHE A 368 3.80 3.18 -23.51
CA PHE A 368 2.55 3.33 -24.25
C PHE A 368 2.85 3.92 -25.62
N HIS A 369 2.46 3.23 -26.69
CA HIS A 369 2.76 3.59 -28.07
C HIS A 369 1.65 4.43 -28.71
N ASN A 370 1.87 4.87 -29.94
CA ASN A 370 0.94 5.72 -30.69
C ASN A 370 -0.27 4.95 -31.26
N ASP A 371 -0.22 3.62 -31.27
CA ASP A 371 -1.29 2.69 -31.65
C ASP A 371 -2.35 2.50 -30.55
N GLY A 372 -2.14 3.07 -29.37
CA GLY A 372 -3.05 2.96 -28.23
C GLY A 372 -2.75 1.80 -27.28
N HIS A 373 -1.63 1.10 -27.44
CA HIS A 373 -1.31 -0.09 -26.66
C HIS A 373 -0.04 0.04 -25.82
N TYR A 374 0.05 -0.83 -24.80
CA TYR A 374 1.22 -0.93 -23.94
C TYR A 374 2.21 -1.95 -24.49
N TYR A 375 3.49 -1.64 -24.35
CA TYR A 375 4.60 -2.45 -24.82
C TYR A 375 5.56 -2.75 -23.67
N ILE A 376 6.22 -3.90 -23.74
CA ILE A 376 7.44 -4.22 -23.01
C ILE A 376 8.62 -4.04 -23.97
N GLU A 377 9.57 -3.22 -23.56
CA GLU A 377 10.82 -2.97 -24.27
C GLU A 377 11.98 -3.49 -23.43
N VAL A 378 12.85 -4.28 -24.05
CA VAL A 378 14.09 -4.76 -23.45
C VAL A 378 15.25 -4.03 -24.12
N LEU A 379 16.09 -3.37 -23.33
CA LEU A 379 17.28 -2.65 -23.76
C LEU A 379 18.52 -3.24 -23.07
N LYS A 380 19.69 -3.01 -23.65
CA LYS A 380 20.96 -3.11 -22.89
C LYS A 380 21.16 -1.87 -22.01
N ALA A 381 22.07 -1.95 -21.04
CA ALA A 381 22.45 -0.83 -20.17
C ALA A 381 22.94 0.44 -20.92
N ASP A 382 23.39 0.33 -22.18
CA ASP A 382 23.77 1.47 -23.03
C ASP A 382 22.60 2.14 -23.77
N GLY A 383 21.38 1.58 -23.65
CA GLY A 383 20.17 2.04 -24.33
C GLY A 383 19.86 1.33 -25.66
N GLN A 384 20.71 0.41 -26.13
CA GLN A 384 20.42 -0.35 -27.35
C GLN A 384 19.17 -1.21 -27.17
N LEU A 385 18.13 -0.93 -27.97
CA LEU A 385 16.91 -1.74 -28.04
C LEU A 385 17.23 -3.17 -28.51
N VAL A 386 16.87 -4.15 -27.70
CA VAL A 386 16.97 -5.60 -27.97
C VAL A 386 15.66 -6.13 -28.52
N SER A 387 14.53 -5.79 -27.90
CA SER A 387 13.19 -6.18 -28.36
C SER A 387 12.13 -5.18 -27.91
N SER A 388 11.01 -5.13 -28.64
CA SER A 388 9.80 -4.40 -28.26
C SER A 388 8.58 -5.22 -28.65
N HIS A 389 7.75 -5.57 -27.67
CA HIS A 389 6.58 -6.42 -27.87
C HIS A 389 5.35 -5.83 -27.19
N ARG A 390 4.21 -5.90 -27.87
CA ARG A 390 2.93 -5.46 -27.32
C ARG A 390 2.50 -6.38 -26.18
N ILE A 391 2.16 -5.80 -25.04
CA ILE A 391 1.65 -6.53 -23.88
C ILE A 391 0.24 -7.04 -24.17
N LYS A 392 0.03 -8.33 -23.93
CA LYS A 392 -1.27 -9.00 -24.03
C LYS A 392 -1.85 -9.15 -22.63
N TYR A 393 -2.85 -8.33 -22.34
CA TYR A 393 -3.60 -8.41 -21.08
C TYR A 393 -4.51 -9.65 -21.11
N PRO A 394 -4.47 -10.52 -20.09
CA PRO A 394 -5.41 -11.62 -19.94
C PRO A 394 -6.74 -11.08 -19.40
N LYS A 395 -7.80 -11.90 -19.28
CA LYS A 395 -9.13 -11.40 -18.91
C LYS A 395 -9.21 -10.88 -17.47
N GLU A 396 -8.30 -11.34 -16.63
CA GLU A 396 -8.15 -11.06 -15.21
C GLU A 396 -7.63 -9.63 -14.97
N ILE A 397 -6.83 -9.08 -15.90
CA ILE A 397 -6.33 -7.70 -15.81
C ILE A 397 -7.08 -6.82 -16.80
N ALA A 398 -7.60 -5.70 -16.32
CA ALA A 398 -8.22 -4.73 -17.20
C ALA A 398 -7.27 -4.22 -18.30
N ASN A 399 -7.85 -4.08 -19.50
CA ASN A 399 -7.20 -3.37 -20.58
C ASN A 399 -6.69 -2.00 -20.09
N PHE A 400 -5.48 -1.66 -20.49
CA PHE A 400 -4.79 -0.41 -20.14
C PHE A 400 -4.31 -0.25 -18.70
N ARG A 401 -4.39 -1.28 -17.83
CA ARG A 401 -3.75 -1.26 -16.50
C ARG A 401 -2.25 -0.95 -16.63
N LEU A 402 -1.76 0.01 -15.87
CA LEU A 402 -0.33 0.32 -15.83
C LEU A 402 0.43 -0.84 -15.19
N ILE A 403 1.47 -1.31 -15.87
CA ILE A 403 2.36 -2.37 -15.37
C ILE A 403 3.68 -1.75 -14.96
N TYR A 404 4.09 -2.05 -13.73
CA TYR A 404 5.35 -1.62 -13.11
C TYR A 404 6.24 -2.86 -12.97
N PRO A 405 7.07 -3.18 -13.99
CA PRO A 405 7.83 -4.42 -14.01
C PRO A 405 9.02 -4.36 -13.05
N ASN A 406 9.26 -5.44 -12.33
CA ASN A 406 10.51 -5.71 -11.63
C ASN A 406 11.18 -6.95 -12.22
N PHE A 407 12.51 -7.02 -12.25
CA PHE A 407 13.19 -8.25 -12.64
C PHE A 407 12.94 -9.40 -11.66
N SER A 408 12.89 -10.63 -12.18
CA SER A 408 12.73 -11.84 -11.40
C SER A 408 13.83 -12.86 -11.72
N PRO A 409 14.08 -13.85 -10.84
CA PRO A 409 14.96 -14.99 -11.11
C PRO A 409 14.45 -15.91 -12.23
N LEU A 410 13.17 -15.78 -12.64
CA LEU A 410 12.60 -16.57 -13.71
C LEU A 410 13.15 -16.09 -15.05
N LYS A 411 13.73 -17.02 -15.83
CA LYS A 411 14.36 -16.71 -17.12
C LYS A 411 13.41 -15.97 -18.06
N GLU A 412 13.84 -14.79 -18.53
CA GLU A 412 13.11 -13.94 -19.48
C GLU A 412 11.71 -13.50 -19.01
N GLN A 413 11.49 -13.51 -17.70
CA GLN A 413 10.25 -13.07 -17.06
C GLN A 413 10.50 -12.00 -16.00
N LEU A 414 9.65 -10.98 -16.05
CA LEU A 414 9.52 -9.92 -15.07
C LEU A 414 8.35 -10.26 -14.15
N ILE A 415 8.30 -9.66 -12.97
CA ILE A 415 7.18 -9.79 -12.02
C ILE A 415 6.56 -8.42 -11.75
N PHE A 416 5.25 -8.37 -11.51
CA PHE A 416 4.58 -7.17 -11.03
C PHE A 416 3.36 -7.52 -10.19
N SER A 417 2.91 -6.57 -9.36
CA SER A 417 1.62 -6.64 -8.69
C SER A 417 0.61 -5.72 -9.36
N THR A 418 -0.64 -6.17 -9.48
CA THR A 418 -1.79 -5.31 -9.76
C THR A 418 -2.28 -4.56 -8.52
N GLY A 419 -1.97 -5.08 -7.32
CA GLY A 419 -2.44 -4.59 -6.03
C GLY A 419 -2.84 -5.74 -5.12
N ARG A 420 -3.51 -6.77 -5.67
CA ARG A 420 -3.93 -7.97 -4.93
C ARG A 420 -3.36 -9.26 -5.50
N GLN A 421 -3.10 -9.31 -6.81
CA GLN A 421 -2.51 -10.46 -7.48
C GLN A 421 -1.09 -10.15 -7.97
N LEU A 422 -0.26 -11.19 -8.04
CA LEU A 422 1.02 -11.14 -8.75
C LEU A 422 0.87 -11.72 -10.14
N PHE A 423 1.63 -11.17 -11.08
CA PHE A 423 1.69 -11.64 -12.45
C PHE A 423 3.13 -11.67 -12.94
N THR A 424 3.45 -12.59 -13.83
CA THR A 424 4.64 -12.49 -14.66
C THR A 424 4.36 -11.68 -15.92
N LEU A 425 5.38 -11.01 -16.45
CA LEU A 425 5.40 -10.39 -17.77
C LEU A 425 6.65 -10.89 -18.50
N SER A 426 6.46 -11.67 -19.56
CA SER A 426 7.57 -12.16 -20.38
C SER A 426 8.13 -11.07 -21.29
N HIS A 427 9.38 -11.24 -21.75
CA HIS A 427 10.01 -10.33 -22.72
C HIS A 427 9.28 -10.26 -24.09
N ASP A 428 8.45 -11.24 -24.43
CA ASP A 428 7.55 -11.25 -25.60
C ASP A 428 6.11 -10.73 -25.31
N GLY A 429 5.90 -10.15 -24.12
CA GLY A 429 4.67 -9.45 -23.77
C GLY A 429 3.49 -10.35 -23.38
N GLN A 430 3.71 -11.63 -23.04
CA GLN A 430 2.68 -12.44 -22.39
C GLN A 430 2.59 -12.06 -20.91
N VAL A 431 1.38 -12.10 -20.36
CA VAL A 431 1.13 -11.91 -18.93
C VAL A 431 0.42 -13.15 -18.38
N ALA A 432 0.94 -13.71 -17.30
CA ALA A 432 0.39 -14.90 -16.65
C ALA A 432 0.17 -14.65 -15.14
N ASN A 433 -0.95 -15.15 -14.60
CA ASN A 433 -1.31 -15.00 -13.19
C ASN A 433 -0.46 -15.92 -12.31
N ILE A 434 0.00 -15.41 -11.17
CA ILE A 434 0.66 -16.16 -10.12
C ILE A 434 -0.29 -16.25 -8.92
N SER A 435 -0.87 -17.43 -8.68
CA SER A 435 -1.79 -17.66 -7.56
C SER A 435 -1.09 -17.55 -6.21
N LEU A 436 -1.58 -16.64 -5.35
CA LEU A 436 -1.11 -16.45 -3.98
C LEU A 436 -2.21 -16.81 -2.98
N PRO A 437 -1.89 -17.50 -1.87
CA PRO A 437 -2.85 -17.83 -0.81
C PRO A 437 -2.95 -16.69 0.23
N LEU A 438 -3.10 -15.44 -0.22
CA LEU A 438 -3.05 -14.25 0.64
C LEU A 438 -4.30 -13.37 0.46
N ASP A 439 -4.74 -12.77 1.56
CA ASP A 439 -6.01 -12.04 1.72
C ASP A 439 -5.84 -10.51 1.78
N GLU A 440 -4.61 -10.02 1.92
CA GLU A 440 -4.27 -8.59 1.97
C GLU A 440 -3.60 -8.08 0.67
N PRO A 441 -3.83 -6.82 0.27
CA PRO A 441 -3.10 -6.17 -0.81
C PRO A 441 -1.59 -6.15 -0.62
N MET A 442 -0.87 -6.28 -1.73
CA MET A 442 0.58 -6.43 -1.80
C MET A 442 1.20 -5.61 -2.94
N GLY A 443 2.31 -4.93 -2.66
CA GLY A 443 3.10 -4.23 -3.68
C GLY A 443 3.87 -5.17 -4.62
N SER A 444 4.44 -4.63 -5.71
CA SER A 444 5.35 -5.41 -6.58
C SER A 444 6.56 -5.93 -5.77
N PRO A 445 6.91 -7.22 -5.86
CA PRO A 445 7.96 -7.82 -5.06
C PRO A 445 9.36 -7.42 -5.55
N THR A 446 10.33 -7.44 -4.65
CA THR A 446 11.77 -7.38 -4.99
C THR A 446 12.46 -8.64 -4.49
N PHE A 447 13.10 -9.39 -5.38
CA PHE A 447 13.76 -10.65 -5.01
C PHE A 447 15.05 -10.42 -4.21
N HIS A 448 15.33 -11.35 -3.31
CA HIS A 448 16.64 -11.49 -2.67
C HIS A 448 17.65 -12.01 -3.71
N PRO A 449 18.95 -11.65 -3.63
CA PRO A 449 19.97 -12.10 -4.59
C PRO A 449 20.19 -13.62 -4.71
N ASP A 450 19.60 -14.44 -3.84
CA ASP A 450 19.60 -15.92 -3.94
C ASP A 450 18.44 -16.47 -4.80
N GLY A 451 17.49 -15.62 -5.20
CA GLY A 451 16.32 -15.97 -5.98
C GLY A 451 15.20 -16.71 -5.22
N ASN A 452 15.45 -17.20 -4.01
CA ASN A 452 14.55 -18.10 -3.29
C ASN A 452 13.60 -17.38 -2.31
N ARG A 453 13.78 -16.07 -2.12
CA ARG A 453 12.94 -15.21 -1.27
C ARG A 453 12.68 -13.89 -1.95
N MET A 454 11.57 -13.25 -1.63
CA MET A 454 11.24 -11.91 -2.10
C MET A 454 10.64 -11.06 -1.00
N ILE A 455 10.87 -9.75 -1.07
CA ILE A 455 10.23 -8.78 -0.19
C ILE A 455 9.04 -8.15 -0.89
N VAL A 456 7.97 -7.99 -0.11
CA VAL A 456 6.73 -7.35 -0.49
C VAL A 456 6.36 -6.30 0.56
N ILE A 457 5.67 -5.24 0.14
CA ILE A 457 4.96 -4.34 1.05
C ILE A 457 3.55 -4.88 1.22
N LYS A 458 3.17 -5.22 2.45
CA LYS A 458 1.83 -5.70 2.83
C LYS A 458 1.13 -4.64 3.68
N GLY A 459 -0.20 -4.58 3.62
CA GLY A 459 -1.01 -3.77 4.51
C GLY A 459 -1.94 -2.79 3.79
N GLN A 460 -3.01 -2.42 4.50
CA GLN A 460 -4.17 -1.70 3.99
C GLN A 460 -4.08 -0.18 4.23
N TYR A 461 -4.97 0.55 3.57
CA TYR A 461 -5.31 1.92 3.91
C TYR A 461 -6.72 1.89 4.49
N ASP A 462 -6.89 2.48 5.67
CA ASP A 462 -8.10 2.50 6.48
C ASP A 462 -8.54 3.96 6.59
N SER A 463 -9.71 4.27 6.04
CA SER A 463 -10.30 5.61 6.02
C SER A 463 -11.78 5.53 6.37
N ASP A 464 -12.28 6.56 7.05
CA ASP A 464 -13.71 6.71 7.37
C ASP A 464 -14.32 7.84 6.52
N ILE A 465 -15.61 7.71 6.22
CA ILE A 465 -16.42 8.81 5.71
C ILE A 465 -17.04 9.53 6.90
N VAL A 466 -16.79 10.83 7.00
CA VAL A 466 -17.34 11.70 8.05
C VAL A 466 -18.18 12.82 7.47
N SER A 467 -19.11 13.33 8.27
CA SER A 467 -19.80 14.60 7.99
C SER A 467 -19.57 15.65 9.08
N MET A 468 -19.70 16.90 8.67
CA MET A 468 -19.67 18.07 9.54
C MET A 468 -20.85 19.01 9.20
N PRO A 469 -21.73 19.35 10.17
CA PRO A 469 -22.85 20.25 9.90
C PRO A 469 -22.39 21.70 9.61
N LEU A 470 -22.92 22.32 8.55
CA LEU A 470 -22.58 23.70 8.18
C LEU A 470 -23.02 24.74 9.23
N SER A 471 -23.95 24.39 10.11
CA SER A 471 -24.35 25.23 11.24
C SER A 471 -23.26 25.38 12.31
N GLN A 472 -22.27 24.48 12.35
CA GLN A 472 -21.11 24.57 13.25
C GLN A 472 -20.04 25.52 12.67
N ILE A 473 -19.82 25.48 11.36
CA ILE A 473 -18.96 26.42 10.62
C ILE A 473 -19.37 27.87 10.91
N LYS A 474 -20.67 28.19 10.73
CA LYS A 474 -21.18 29.55 10.94
C LYS A 474 -21.05 30.06 12.38
N LYS A 475 -20.86 29.16 13.36
CA LYS A 475 -20.57 29.53 14.76
C LYS A 475 -19.09 29.79 14.99
N ALA A 476 -18.19 29.09 14.30
CA ALA A 476 -16.75 29.31 14.39
C ALA A 476 -16.36 30.71 13.89
N GLN A 477 -16.97 31.17 12.78
CA GLN A 477 -16.76 32.52 12.23
C GLN A 477 -17.21 33.67 13.17
N ILE A 478 -17.98 33.39 14.23
CA ILE A 478 -18.47 34.38 15.20
C ILE A 478 -17.58 34.43 16.46
N ALA A 479 -16.65 33.48 16.63
CA ALA A 479 -15.75 33.42 17.77
C ALA A 479 -14.40 34.11 17.48
N GLN A 480 -13.84 34.79 18.50
CA GLN A 480 -12.49 35.36 18.45
C GLN A 480 -11.41 34.29 18.25
N PRO A 481 -10.22 34.65 17.72
CA PRO A 481 -9.20 33.68 17.34
C PRO A 481 -8.79 32.75 18.50
N PRO A 482 -8.53 31.46 18.24
CA PRO A 482 -8.21 30.50 19.29
C PRO A 482 -6.89 30.84 19.97
N THR A 483 -6.84 30.69 21.29
CA THR A 483 -5.56 30.56 22.00
C THR A 483 -5.02 29.14 21.83
N GLU A 484 -3.69 28.99 21.84
CA GLU A 484 -2.95 27.75 21.50
C GLU A 484 -3.38 26.48 22.26
N LYS A 485 -4.17 26.60 23.33
CA LYS A 485 -4.71 25.47 24.11
C LYS A 485 -5.99 24.85 23.53
N ALA A 486 -6.42 25.25 22.32
CA ALA A 486 -7.65 24.77 21.69
C ALA A 486 -7.48 23.50 20.81
N GLN A 487 -6.27 23.21 20.32
CA GLN A 487 -6.04 22.17 19.29
C GLN A 487 -6.47 20.75 19.71
N SER A 488 -6.40 20.41 21.01
CA SER A 488 -6.85 19.08 21.49
C SER A 488 -8.38 18.90 21.54
N LYS A 489 -9.18 19.91 21.20
CA LYS A 489 -10.66 19.84 21.17
C LYS A 489 -11.28 19.76 19.78
N GLN A 490 -10.52 19.94 18.69
CA GLN A 490 -11.07 20.03 17.32
C GLN A 490 -11.72 18.72 16.83
N ASN A 491 -11.26 17.55 17.28
CA ASN A 491 -11.82 16.24 16.88
C ASN A 491 -13.26 15.95 17.37
N LYS A 492 -13.92 16.88 18.08
CA LYS A 492 -15.31 16.67 18.57
C LYS A 492 -16.42 17.01 17.56
N ASN A 493 -16.09 17.55 16.39
CA ASN A 493 -17.08 18.09 15.45
C ASN A 493 -17.35 17.22 14.21
N LEU A 494 -16.64 16.10 14.05
CA LEU A 494 -16.82 15.17 12.94
C LEU A 494 -17.70 13.98 13.37
N SER A 495 -18.75 13.71 12.60
CA SER A 495 -19.63 12.56 12.78
C SER A 495 -19.28 11.48 11.76
N VAL A 496 -18.92 10.28 12.21
CA VAL A 496 -18.67 9.14 11.30
C VAL A 496 -19.99 8.67 10.70
N LEU A 497 -20.04 8.56 9.37
CA LEU A 497 -21.19 8.04 8.62
C LEU A 497 -20.97 6.58 8.22
N GLU A 498 -19.82 6.29 7.63
CA GLU A 498 -19.42 4.95 7.18
C GLU A 498 -17.99 4.67 7.63
N ARG A 499 -17.76 3.43 8.04
CA ARG A 499 -16.52 2.92 8.62
C ARG A 499 -16.34 1.46 8.30
N SER A 500 -15.10 1.03 8.05
CA SER A 500 -14.74 -0.39 8.12
C SER A 500 -13.37 -0.59 8.80
N ILE A 501 -12.48 -1.36 8.15
CA ILE A 501 -11.06 -1.53 8.48
C ILE A 501 -10.18 -1.33 7.22
N VAL A 502 -10.80 -0.83 6.14
CA VAL A 502 -10.25 -0.59 4.81
C VAL A 502 -10.82 0.74 4.30
N ALA A 503 -10.41 1.16 3.11
CA ALA A 503 -10.77 2.48 2.57
C ALA A 503 -12.28 2.68 2.40
N GLU A 504 -12.79 3.80 2.92
CA GLU A 504 -14.14 4.33 2.73
C GLU A 504 -14.01 5.77 2.19
N ASP A 505 -14.26 5.95 0.89
CA ASP A 505 -13.75 7.10 0.14
C ASP A 505 -14.78 7.72 -0.83
N ASN A 506 -14.50 8.94 -1.29
CA ASN A 506 -15.21 9.64 -2.38
C ASN A 506 -16.73 9.77 -2.17
N ALA A 507 -17.20 9.96 -0.93
CA ALA A 507 -18.63 10.05 -0.63
C ALA A 507 -19.34 11.24 -1.32
N ILE A 508 -20.36 10.96 -2.13
CA ILE A 508 -21.16 11.94 -2.88
C ILE A 508 -22.68 11.79 -2.62
N LEU A 509 -23.35 12.92 -2.41
CA LEU A 509 -24.75 13.01 -2.02
C LEU A 509 -25.69 12.84 -3.23
N GLN A 510 -26.74 12.04 -3.06
CA GLN A 510 -27.76 11.83 -4.08
C GLN A 510 -28.52 13.13 -4.37
N PRO A 511 -28.64 13.55 -5.65
CA PRO A 511 -29.51 14.65 -6.04
C PRO A 511 -30.97 14.38 -5.66
N ASN A 512 -31.55 15.28 -4.87
CA ASN A 512 -32.95 15.25 -4.43
C ASN A 512 -33.37 13.99 -3.63
N GLY A 513 -32.42 13.32 -2.96
CA GLY A 513 -32.69 12.16 -2.11
C GLY A 513 -31.83 12.13 -0.84
N GLU A 514 -31.91 11.01 -0.11
CA GLU A 514 -31.21 10.83 1.17
C GLU A 514 -29.98 9.91 1.07
N LEU A 515 -29.75 9.27 -0.09
CA LEU A 515 -28.63 8.36 -0.24
C LEU A 515 -27.28 9.09 -0.38
N ILE A 516 -26.23 8.44 0.09
CA ILE A 516 -24.83 8.76 -0.20
C ILE A 516 -24.25 7.59 -0.97
N ALA A 517 -23.64 7.85 -2.13
CA ALA A 517 -22.83 6.87 -2.84
C ALA A 517 -21.36 7.08 -2.48
N TYR A 518 -20.62 5.98 -2.32
CA TYR A 518 -19.20 6.01 -1.95
C TYR A 518 -18.49 4.77 -2.52
N LYS A 519 -17.16 4.76 -2.50
CA LYS A 519 -16.37 3.58 -2.85
C LYS A 519 -15.84 2.90 -1.58
N SER A 520 -15.80 1.57 -1.58
CA SER A 520 -15.31 0.78 -0.44
C SER A 520 -14.68 -0.53 -0.88
N GLU A 521 -13.60 -0.93 -0.18
CA GLU A 521 -12.95 -2.23 -0.31
C GLU A 521 -13.52 -3.28 0.68
N ARG A 522 -14.59 -2.98 1.45
CA ARG A 522 -15.08 -3.86 2.53
C ARG A 522 -15.58 -5.25 2.06
N SER A 523 -15.87 -5.39 0.78
CA SER A 523 -16.22 -6.65 0.10
C SER A 523 -15.03 -7.51 -0.33
N GLY A 524 -13.81 -7.14 0.06
CA GLY A 524 -12.60 -7.53 -0.64
C GLY A 524 -12.27 -6.44 -1.66
N GLU A 525 -12.85 -6.50 -2.85
CA GLU A 525 -12.51 -5.58 -3.94
C GLU A 525 -13.13 -4.17 -3.78
N GLU A 526 -12.54 -3.17 -4.43
CA GLU A 526 -13.09 -1.81 -4.50
C GLU A 526 -14.39 -1.81 -5.32
N GLN A 527 -15.50 -1.49 -4.67
CA GLN A 527 -16.84 -1.48 -5.26
C GLN A 527 -17.55 -0.16 -4.99
N LEU A 528 -18.60 0.10 -5.75
CA LEU A 528 -19.58 1.16 -5.48
C LEU A 528 -20.59 0.68 -4.43
N TRP A 529 -20.79 1.50 -3.41
CA TRP A 529 -21.76 1.28 -2.34
C TRP A 529 -22.69 2.48 -2.20
N ILE A 530 -23.86 2.26 -1.60
CA ILE A 530 -24.78 3.31 -1.16
C ILE A 530 -25.17 3.11 0.31
N THR A 531 -25.44 4.22 1.00
CA THR A 531 -25.94 4.23 2.39
C THR A 531 -27.06 5.27 2.54
N ASP A 532 -28.03 5.01 3.41
CA ASP A 532 -29.00 6.00 3.91
C ASP A 532 -28.60 6.58 5.28
N GLY A 533 -27.39 6.26 5.77
CA GLY A 533 -26.91 6.57 7.12
C GLY A 533 -27.45 5.64 8.22
N LYS A 534 -28.25 4.62 7.88
CA LYS A 534 -28.71 3.56 8.80
C LYS A 534 -28.25 2.17 8.36
N GLY A 535 -28.11 1.95 7.06
CA GLY A 535 -27.60 0.72 6.48
C GLY A 535 -26.94 0.95 5.12
N SER A 536 -26.04 0.02 4.78
CA SER A 536 -25.21 0.10 3.58
C SER A 536 -25.43 -1.09 2.64
N GLN A 537 -25.44 -0.81 1.33
CA GLN A 537 -25.66 -1.77 0.26
C GLN A 537 -24.58 -1.63 -0.82
N GLN A 538 -23.99 -2.75 -1.22
CA GLN A 538 -23.12 -2.86 -2.38
C GLN A 538 -23.95 -2.81 -3.68
N LEU A 539 -23.60 -1.94 -4.62
CA LEU A 539 -24.28 -1.83 -5.93
C LEU A 539 -23.55 -2.56 -7.06
N THR A 540 -22.24 -2.80 -6.92
CA THR A 540 -21.43 -3.39 -8.00
C THR A 540 -20.72 -4.65 -7.57
N HIS A 541 -20.50 -5.52 -8.54
CA HIS A 541 -19.66 -6.72 -8.42
C HIS A 541 -18.63 -6.68 -9.56
N PHE A 542 -17.87 -5.58 -9.63
CA PHE A 542 -16.79 -5.44 -10.60
C PHE A 542 -15.70 -6.51 -10.36
N PRO A 543 -14.95 -6.91 -11.42
CA PRO A 543 -13.85 -7.86 -11.28
C PRO A 543 -12.79 -7.43 -10.27
N MET A 544 -11.98 -8.40 -9.84
CA MET A 544 -10.80 -8.17 -9.00
C MET A 544 -9.82 -7.16 -9.62
N ASP A 545 -9.10 -6.43 -8.77
CA ASP A 545 -8.21 -5.31 -9.12
C ASP A 545 -8.91 -4.15 -9.87
N THR A 546 -10.24 -4.02 -9.75
CA THR A 546 -10.95 -2.83 -10.22
C THR A 546 -10.58 -1.60 -9.40
N TYR A 547 -10.30 -0.50 -10.11
CA TYR A 547 -10.09 0.81 -9.53
C TYR A 547 -11.06 1.84 -10.12
N LEU A 548 -11.68 2.64 -9.25
CA LEU A 548 -12.70 3.64 -9.55
C LEU A 548 -12.08 5.04 -9.56
N SER A 549 -11.68 5.53 -10.74
CA SER A 549 -11.11 6.87 -10.90
C SER A 549 -12.16 7.91 -11.33
N GLY A 550 -13.07 8.17 -10.40
CA GLY A 550 -14.15 9.15 -10.51
C GLY A 550 -15.53 8.54 -10.70
N MET A 551 -16.52 9.17 -10.06
CA MET A 551 -17.95 8.83 -10.17
C MET A 551 -18.80 10.08 -9.97
N ASP A 552 -20.00 10.09 -10.52
CA ASP A 552 -20.93 11.23 -10.40
C ASP A 552 -22.37 10.74 -10.54
N TRP A 553 -23.30 11.38 -9.81
CA TRP A 553 -24.72 11.04 -9.86
C TRP A 553 -25.40 11.56 -11.13
N ALA A 554 -26.37 10.80 -11.64
CA ALA A 554 -27.37 11.33 -12.57
C ALA A 554 -28.18 12.44 -11.89
N ALA A 555 -28.56 13.47 -12.65
CA ALA A 555 -29.34 14.59 -12.14
C ALA A 555 -30.75 14.22 -11.62
N ASP A 556 -31.24 13.01 -11.92
CA ASP A 556 -32.49 12.45 -11.40
C ASP A 556 -32.29 11.54 -10.17
N GLY A 557 -31.05 11.33 -9.74
CA GLY A 557 -30.70 10.51 -8.56
C GLY A 557 -30.86 9.00 -8.73
N LYS A 558 -31.15 8.47 -9.93
CA LYS A 558 -31.47 7.03 -10.12
C LYS A 558 -30.31 6.15 -10.58
N SER A 559 -29.19 6.76 -10.96
CA SER A 559 -27.98 6.06 -11.38
C SER A 559 -26.74 6.91 -11.15
N LEU A 560 -25.58 6.28 -11.20
CA LEU A 560 -24.28 6.92 -11.24
C LEU A 560 -23.55 6.58 -12.53
N LEU A 561 -22.72 7.47 -13.02
CA LEU A 561 -21.67 7.14 -13.99
C LEU A 561 -20.36 6.97 -13.22
N VAL A 562 -19.68 5.84 -13.44
CA VAL A 562 -18.45 5.46 -12.75
C VAL A 562 -17.37 5.15 -13.78
N ASN A 563 -16.15 5.61 -13.55
CA ASN A 563 -14.98 5.19 -14.32
C ASN A 563 -14.30 4.00 -13.65
N ALA A 564 -14.73 2.78 -14.00
CA ALA A 564 -14.15 1.54 -13.51
C ALA A 564 -13.09 1.06 -14.50
N ASN A 565 -11.82 0.97 -14.08
CA ASN A 565 -10.73 0.46 -14.91
C ASN A 565 -10.66 1.10 -16.32
N HIS A 566 -10.65 2.43 -16.37
CA HIS A 566 -10.62 3.23 -17.59
C HIS A 566 -11.85 3.11 -18.52
N THR A 567 -12.91 2.44 -18.05
CA THR A 567 -14.16 2.25 -18.76
C THR A 567 -15.31 2.95 -18.04
N LEU A 568 -16.06 3.79 -18.75
CA LEU A 568 -17.25 4.42 -18.20
C LEU A 568 -18.40 3.41 -18.14
N THR A 569 -18.97 3.24 -16.96
CA THR A 569 -20.12 2.35 -16.71
C THR A 569 -21.18 3.11 -15.92
N GLN A 570 -22.39 3.17 -16.46
CA GLN A 570 -23.57 3.63 -15.73
C GLN A 570 -24.07 2.48 -14.85
N VAL A 571 -24.28 2.76 -13.55
CA VAL A 571 -24.80 1.82 -12.56
C VAL A 571 -26.10 2.39 -11.99
N THR A 572 -27.20 1.64 -12.08
CA THR A 572 -28.50 2.01 -11.51
C THR A 572 -28.65 1.50 -10.08
N LEU A 573 -29.61 2.06 -9.33
CA LEU A 573 -29.87 1.66 -7.93
C LEU A 573 -30.32 0.20 -7.76
N ASP A 574 -30.86 -0.42 -8.81
CA ASP A 574 -31.18 -1.86 -8.86
C ASP A 574 -29.98 -2.72 -9.30
N SER A 575 -28.76 -2.16 -9.29
CA SER A 575 -27.49 -2.80 -9.64
C SER A 575 -27.34 -3.21 -11.12
N ASN A 576 -28.24 -2.79 -12.02
CA ASN A 576 -28.02 -2.96 -13.45
C ASN A 576 -26.87 -2.06 -13.95
N GLN A 577 -26.07 -2.58 -14.88
CA GLN A 577 -24.86 -1.92 -15.37
C GLN A 577 -24.89 -1.78 -16.89
N LYS A 578 -24.44 -0.61 -17.40
CA LYS A 578 -24.28 -0.32 -18.82
C LYS A 578 -22.95 0.36 -19.06
N SER A 579 -21.99 -0.36 -19.64
CA SER A 579 -20.71 0.21 -20.08
C SER A 579 -20.83 0.93 -21.42
N PHE A 580 -20.04 1.99 -21.62
CA PHE A 580 -19.96 2.75 -22.86
C PHE A 580 -18.69 2.36 -23.64
N PRO A 581 -18.76 2.20 -24.97
CA PRO A 581 -17.56 2.04 -25.79
C PRO A 581 -16.75 3.34 -25.79
N LEU A 582 -15.42 3.23 -25.76
CA LEU A 582 -14.51 4.36 -25.70
C LEU A 582 -13.39 4.20 -26.73
N GLU A 583 -13.08 5.28 -27.44
CA GLU A 583 -11.92 5.33 -28.35
C GLU A 583 -10.60 5.44 -27.57
N TYR A 584 -10.62 6.12 -26.42
CA TYR A 584 -9.44 6.41 -25.59
C TYR A 584 -9.67 6.00 -24.13
N PRO A 585 -8.64 5.49 -23.42
CA PRO A 585 -8.76 5.18 -21.99
C PRO A 585 -9.08 6.42 -21.16
N VAL A 586 -10.13 6.34 -20.34
CA VAL A 586 -10.50 7.43 -19.41
C VAL A 586 -9.66 7.30 -18.15
N VAL A 587 -8.73 8.23 -17.96
CA VAL A 587 -7.84 8.23 -16.78
C VAL A 587 -8.58 8.72 -15.55
N GLN A 588 -9.45 9.72 -15.70
CA GLN A 588 -10.28 10.28 -14.63
C GLN A 588 -11.62 10.75 -15.20
N LEU A 589 -12.73 10.40 -14.53
CA LEU A 589 -14.03 11.07 -14.69
C LEU A 589 -14.08 12.25 -13.72
N PHE A 590 -14.42 13.44 -14.22
CA PHE A 590 -14.52 14.67 -13.43
C PHE A 590 -15.98 15.07 -13.17
N GLN A 591 -16.87 14.93 -14.15
CA GLN A 591 -18.29 15.26 -14.01
C GLN A 591 -19.13 14.55 -15.08
N TRP A 592 -20.39 14.25 -14.76
CA TRP A 592 -21.40 13.77 -15.71
C TRP A 592 -22.60 14.72 -15.75
N ASP A 593 -22.86 15.28 -16.94
CA ASP A 593 -24.15 15.90 -17.25
C ASP A 593 -25.07 14.82 -17.85
N SER A 594 -25.87 14.19 -16.99
CA SER A 594 -26.82 13.16 -17.40
C SER A 594 -28.05 13.69 -18.16
N LYS A 595 -28.24 15.01 -18.25
CA LYS A 595 -29.34 15.61 -19.04
C LYS A 595 -28.93 15.75 -20.50
N ASN A 596 -27.69 16.18 -20.73
CA ASN A 596 -27.11 16.31 -22.06
C ASN A 596 -26.32 15.05 -22.51
N ASN A 597 -26.19 14.05 -21.63
CA ASN A 597 -25.35 12.86 -21.81
C ASN A 597 -23.89 13.21 -22.17
N SER A 598 -23.32 14.24 -21.56
CA SER A 598 -21.90 14.57 -21.70
C SER A 598 -21.10 14.31 -20.41
N ALA A 599 -19.83 13.97 -20.54
CA ALA A 599 -18.93 13.75 -19.41
C ALA A 599 -17.65 14.57 -19.58
N LEU A 600 -17.25 15.31 -18.53
CA LEU A 600 -15.94 15.95 -18.42
C LEU A 600 -14.94 14.96 -17.84
N LEU A 601 -13.79 14.83 -18.51
CA LEU A 601 -12.86 13.75 -18.22
C LEU A 601 -11.43 14.02 -18.71
N LEU A 602 -10.50 13.20 -18.23
CA LEU A 602 -9.10 13.19 -18.64
C LEU A 602 -8.82 11.92 -19.45
N LEU A 603 -8.48 12.06 -20.73
CA LEU A 603 -8.18 10.95 -21.63
C LEU A 603 -6.69 10.71 -21.79
N ARG A 604 -6.28 9.46 -22.05
CA ARG A 604 -4.94 9.13 -22.56
C ARG A 604 -4.96 9.03 -24.09
N VAL A 605 -4.62 10.11 -24.77
CA VAL A 605 -4.53 10.17 -26.25
C VAL A 605 -3.06 10.09 -26.65
N LYS A 606 -2.66 9.02 -27.36
CA LYS A 606 -1.29 8.80 -27.89
C LYS A 606 -0.18 9.04 -26.82
N GLY A 607 -0.43 8.50 -25.62
CA GLY A 607 0.46 8.55 -24.47
C GLY A 607 0.44 9.84 -23.65
N ILE A 608 -0.25 10.89 -24.10
CA ILE A 608 -0.40 12.18 -23.42
C ILE A 608 -1.78 12.27 -22.76
N LEU A 609 -1.87 12.95 -21.61
CA LEU A 609 -3.14 13.26 -20.96
C LEU A 609 -3.78 14.49 -21.61
N LYS A 610 -5.05 14.38 -22.02
CA LYS A 610 -5.82 15.47 -22.65
C LYS A 610 -7.10 15.71 -21.87
N PHE A 611 -7.43 16.98 -21.62
CA PHE A 611 -8.69 17.36 -20.99
C PHE A 611 -9.79 17.47 -22.07
N ALA A 612 -10.89 16.75 -21.89
CA ALA A 612 -11.91 16.58 -22.91
C ALA A 612 -13.33 16.51 -22.35
N GLU A 613 -14.29 16.75 -23.23
CA GLU A 613 -15.70 16.46 -23.04
C GLU A 613 -16.12 15.35 -24.02
N LEU A 614 -16.75 14.30 -23.52
CA LEU A 614 -17.26 13.16 -24.29
C LEU A 614 -18.77 13.19 -24.33
N ASN A 615 -19.37 13.00 -25.51
CA ASN A 615 -20.80 12.75 -25.65
C ASN A 615 -21.06 11.24 -25.62
N LEU A 616 -21.77 10.78 -24.59
CA LEU A 616 -22.07 9.36 -24.33
C LEU A 616 -23.14 8.76 -25.26
N THR A 617 -23.78 9.59 -26.10
CA THR A 617 -24.81 9.17 -27.06
C THR A 617 -24.20 8.73 -28.39
N ASN A 618 -23.19 9.47 -28.88
CA ASN A 618 -22.53 9.21 -30.17
C ASN A 618 -21.03 8.87 -30.05
N SER A 619 -20.47 8.84 -28.83
CA SER A 619 -19.04 8.64 -28.51
C SER A 619 -18.11 9.74 -29.05
N GLU A 620 -18.64 10.90 -29.45
CA GLU A 620 -17.84 12.01 -29.95
C GLU A 620 -17.03 12.67 -28.82
N THR A 621 -15.73 12.83 -29.05
CA THR A 621 -14.78 13.42 -28.10
C THR A 621 -14.32 14.79 -28.56
N ARG A 622 -14.61 15.82 -27.77
CA ARG A 622 -14.08 17.18 -27.95
C ARG A 622 -12.93 17.41 -26.96
N ILE A 623 -11.71 17.62 -27.48
CA ILE A 623 -10.61 18.12 -26.66
C ILE A 623 -10.91 19.58 -26.27
N ILE A 624 -10.84 19.89 -24.97
CA ILE A 624 -11.05 21.24 -24.43
C ILE A 624 -9.74 22.01 -24.51
N ASN A 625 -8.66 21.44 -23.95
CA ASN A 625 -7.32 21.96 -24.09
C ASN A 625 -6.27 20.85 -23.90
N ASP A 626 -5.03 21.20 -24.23
CA ASP A 626 -3.85 20.33 -24.13
C ASP A 626 -3.18 20.37 -22.76
N LYS A 627 -3.73 21.11 -21.79
CA LYS A 627 -3.15 21.24 -20.46
C LYS A 627 -3.38 19.95 -19.67
N ARG A 628 -2.39 19.56 -18.87
CA ARG A 628 -2.58 18.53 -17.85
C ARG A 628 -3.45 19.11 -16.73
N VAL A 629 -4.70 18.66 -16.69
CA VAL A 629 -5.70 19.02 -15.67
C VAL A 629 -5.71 17.98 -14.54
N ASN A 630 -5.78 18.45 -13.29
CA ASN A 630 -5.87 17.60 -12.10
C ASN A 630 -7.32 17.45 -11.59
N TRP A 631 -8.17 18.45 -11.78
CA TRP A 631 -9.60 18.45 -11.43
C TRP A 631 -10.37 19.41 -12.35
N ALA A 632 -11.65 19.15 -12.62
CA ALA A 632 -12.54 20.07 -13.32
C ALA A 632 -14.01 19.90 -12.89
N ARG A 633 -14.81 20.97 -12.94
CA ARG A 633 -16.28 20.94 -12.84
C ARG A 633 -16.86 22.13 -13.62
N LYS A 634 -18.03 21.94 -14.23
CA LYS A 634 -18.97 23.02 -14.57
C LYS A 634 -19.86 23.30 -13.36
N SER A 635 -20.01 24.57 -13.02
CA SER A 635 -20.99 25.05 -12.02
C SER A 635 -22.43 24.96 -12.56
N GLU A 636 -23.40 25.27 -11.71
CA GLU A 636 -24.83 25.25 -12.06
C GLU A 636 -25.22 26.27 -13.14
N ASN A 637 -24.48 27.38 -13.29
CA ASN A 637 -24.65 28.34 -14.39
C ASN A 637 -23.89 27.93 -15.69
N GLY A 638 -23.14 26.82 -15.68
CA GLY A 638 -22.37 26.30 -16.82
C GLY A 638 -20.93 26.80 -16.94
N GLN A 639 -20.47 27.67 -16.03
CA GLN A 639 -19.08 28.14 -15.98
C GLN A 639 -18.14 26.98 -15.66
N LEU A 640 -17.20 26.70 -16.58
CA LEU A 640 -16.19 25.66 -16.40
C LEU A 640 -15.03 26.19 -15.55
N VAL A 641 -14.70 25.47 -14.50
CA VAL A 641 -13.48 25.69 -13.70
C VAL A 641 -12.64 24.41 -13.70
N TYR A 642 -11.33 24.55 -13.79
CA TYR A 642 -10.40 23.43 -13.71
C TYR A 642 -9.09 23.81 -13.01
N THR A 643 -8.32 22.83 -12.55
CA THR A 643 -6.98 23.05 -12.00
C THR A 643 -5.89 22.48 -12.90
N ASP A 644 -4.80 23.23 -13.08
CA ASP A 644 -3.64 22.78 -13.85
C ASP A 644 -2.72 21.84 -13.04
N HIS A 645 -1.64 21.38 -13.66
CA HIS A 645 -0.62 20.54 -13.03
C HIS A 645 0.13 21.17 -11.85
N MET A 646 0.07 22.49 -11.68
CA MET A 646 0.57 23.23 -10.51
C MET A 646 -0.50 23.38 -9.42
N ALA A 647 -1.72 22.89 -9.68
CA ALA A 647 -2.93 23.04 -8.88
C ALA A 647 -3.45 24.49 -8.79
N ARG A 648 -3.17 25.33 -9.80
CA ARG A 648 -3.77 26.66 -9.94
C ARG A 648 -5.13 26.57 -10.63
N PHE A 649 -6.06 27.44 -10.27
CA PHE A 649 -7.43 27.45 -10.79
C PHE A 649 -7.57 28.31 -12.05
N TRP A 650 -8.27 27.77 -13.05
CA TRP A 650 -8.47 28.39 -14.36
C TRP A 650 -9.92 28.32 -14.81
N GLN A 651 -10.34 29.31 -15.59
CA GLN A 651 -11.63 29.37 -16.27
C GLN A 651 -11.46 29.78 -17.74
N PRO A 652 -12.35 29.38 -18.68
CA PRO A 652 -12.29 29.87 -20.06
C PRO A 652 -12.49 31.38 -20.14
N GLY A 653 -11.61 32.08 -20.84
CA GLY A 653 -11.75 33.50 -21.17
C GLY A 653 -12.11 33.74 -22.65
N PRO A 654 -12.19 35.01 -23.10
CA PRO A 654 -12.63 35.35 -24.47
C PRO A 654 -11.68 34.90 -25.60
N ALA A 655 -10.43 34.61 -25.29
CA ALA A 655 -9.40 34.20 -26.25
C ALA A 655 -8.46 33.12 -25.68
N GLU A 656 -8.11 33.23 -24.41
CA GLU A 656 -7.32 32.25 -23.65
C GLU A 656 -7.97 31.99 -22.28
N ASP A 657 -7.67 30.85 -21.66
CA ASP A 657 -8.12 30.58 -20.30
C ASP A 657 -7.47 31.57 -19.32
N GLN A 658 -8.26 32.11 -18.40
CA GLN A 658 -7.84 33.05 -17.37
C GLN A 658 -7.57 32.35 -16.04
N LEU A 659 -6.54 32.81 -15.33
CA LEU A 659 -6.22 32.38 -13.98
C LEU A 659 -7.20 33.02 -12.98
N ILE A 660 -7.71 32.25 -12.02
CA ILE A 660 -8.47 32.79 -10.90
C ILE A 660 -7.46 33.20 -9.81
N GLU A 661 -6.93 34.42 -9.90
CA GLU A 661 -5.82 34.91 -9.05
C GLU A 661 -6.13 34.82 -7.55
N ALA A 662 -7.38 35.06 -7.15
CA ALA A 662 -7.85 34.93 -5.77
C ALA A 662 -7.71 33.51 -5.17
N LEU A 663 -7.46 32.49 -6.00
CA LEU A 663 -7.27 31.11 -5.62
C LEU A 663 -5.82 30.61 -5.76
N ASP A 664 -4.85 31.50 -5.98
CA ASP A 664 -3.45 31.08 -6.00
C ASP A 664 -3.00 30.54 -4.62
N GLY A 665 -2.16 29.51 -4.65
CA GLY A 665 -1.78 28.72 -3.47
C GLY A 665 -2.88 27.81 -2.87
N GLN A 666 -4.16 28.01 -3.18
CA GLN A 666 -5.27 27.31 -2.49
C GLN A 666 -5.51 25.86 -2.96
N GLY A 667 -4.90 25.47 -4.08
CA GLY A 667 -5.13 24.16 -4.70
C GLY A 667 -4.08 23.09 -4.36
N ARG A 668 -4.58 21.87 -4.09
CA ARG A 668 -3.77 20.66 -3.85
C ARG A 668 -3.84 19.72 -5.05
N ALA A 669 -2.69 19.22 -5.50
CA ALA A 669 -2.57 18.51 -6.79
C ALA A 669 -3.16 17.09 -6.86
N LYS A 670 -3.86 16.64 -5.81
CA LYS A 670 -4.42 15.29 -5.67
C LYS A 670 -5.79 15.24 -4.97
N GLN A 671 -6.37 16.38 -4.61
CA GLN A 671 -7.63 16.40 -3.86
C GLN A 671 -8.75 16.96 -4.74
N PRO A 672 -9.96 16.37 -4.69
CA PRO A 672 -11.12 16.95 -5.35
C PRO A 672 -11.53 18.26 -4.68
N PHE A 673 -12.08 19.16 -5.50
CA PHE A 673 -12.83 20.32 -5.04
C PHE A 673 -14.31 20.11 -5.35
N VAL A 674 -15.18 20.81 -4.66
CA VAL A 674 -16.63 20.71 -4.86
C VAL A 674 -17.15 22.05 -5.36
N ILE A 675 -18.02 22.06 -6.38
CA ILE A 675 -18.81 23.25 -6.72
C ILE A 675 -20.24 23.01 -6.27
N LYS A 676 -20.81 23.95 -5.51
CA LYS A 676 -22.22 23.95 -5.14
C LYS A 676 -22.77 25.37 -5.08
N ASN A 677 -23.92 25.60 -5.71
CA ASN A 677 -24.56 26.90 -5.84
C ASN A 677 -23.63 27.99 -6.42
N ASN A 678 -22.80 27.63 -7.41
CA ASN A 678 -21.71 28.46 -7.95
C ASN A 678 -20.64 28.90 -6.92
N VAL A 679 -20.47 28.16 -5.82
CA VAL A 679 -19.36 28.35 -4.86
C VAL A 679 -18.42 27.15 -4.95
N ILE A 680 -17.13 27.40 -5.15
CA ILE A 680 -16.07 26.37 -5.03
C ILE A 680 -15.75 26.19 -3.55
N TYR A 681 -15.62 24.95 -3.10
CA TYR A 681 -15.14 24.56 -1.78
C TYR A 681 -13.91 23.66 -1.91
N GLY A 682 -12.94 23.84 -1.02
CA GLY A 682 -11.69 23.10 -1.04
C GLY A 682 -10.96 23.07 0.30
N ILE A 683 -9.91 22.27 0.34
CA ILE A 683 -8.93 22.23 1.44
C ILE A 683 -7.58 22.62 0.82
N ASN A 684 -6.87 23.58 1.42
CA ASN A 684 -5.54 24.00 0.98
C ASN A 684 -4.41 23.18 1.66
N ASP A 685 -3.15 23.39 1.25
CA ASP A 685 -2.02 22.62 1.80
C ASP A 685 -1.76 22.90 3.30
N ASP A 686 -2.33 23.98 3.86
CA ASP A 686 -2.34 24.34 5.29
C ASP A 686 -3.53 23.74 6.06
N LEU A 687 -4.28 22.79 5.46
CA LEU A 687 -5.45 22.11 6.05
C LEU A 687 -6.62 23.05 6.41
N GLN A 688 -6.73 24.18 5.74
CA GLN A 688 -7.85 25.10 5.90
C GLN A 688 -8.95 24.75 4.90
N LEU A 689 -10.18 24.60 5.40
CA LEU A 689 -11.39 24.61 4.58
C LEU A 689 -11.63 26.04 4.08
N TRP A 690 -11.85 26.21 2.78
CA TRP A 690 -12.08 27.51 2.15
C TRP A 690 -13.25 27.46 1.16
N SER A 691 -13.79 28.63 0.83
CA SER A 691 -14.76 28.83 -0.24
C SER A 691 -14.41 29.99 -1.16
N TYR A 692 -14.84 29.89 -2.41
CA TYR A 692 -14.78 30.97 -3.39
C TYR A 692 -16.09 31.07 -4.19
N ALA A 693 -16.80 32.19 -4.04
CA ALA A 693 -18.06 32.43 -4.73
C ALA A 693 -17.78 32.97 -6.15
N LEU A 694 -18.23 32.24 -7.18
CA LEU A 694 -17.84 32.51 -8.59
C LEU A 694 -18.46 33.79 -9.17
N ASN A 695 -19.63 34.22 -8.70
CA ASN A 695 -20.29 35.41 -9.24
C ASN A 695 -19.84 36.69 -8.53
N GLU A 696 -19.55 36.57 -7.23
CA GLU A 696 -19.14 37.65 -6.34
C GLU A 696 -17.61 37.83 -6.26
N GLU A 697 -16.85 36.89 -6.84
CA GLU A 697 -15.39 36.77 -6.78
C GLU A 697 -14.81 36.80 -5.35
N LEU A 698 -15.61 36.34 -4.37
CA LEU A 698 -15.31 36.44 -2.95
C LEU A 698 -14.66 35.16 -2.41
N PHE A 699 -13.42 35.28 -1.93
CA PHE A 699 -12.69 34.24 -1.22
C PHE A 699 -12.85 34.34 0.30
N GLU A 700 -13.10 33.21 0.97
CA GLU A 700 -13.16 33.11 2.43
C GLU A 700 -12.44 31.85 2.94
N ILE A 701 -11.59 32.01 3.95
CA ILE A 701 -11.18 30.88 4.82
C ILE A 701 -12.33 30.61 5.79
N ILE A 702 -12.80 29.36 5.81
CA ILE A 702 -13.95 28.93 6.60
C ILE A 702 -13.51 28.47 8.00
N THR A 703 -12.57 27.51 8.08
CA THR A 703 -12.07 26.95 9.34
C THR A 703 -10.81 26.09 9.12
N GLU A 704 -10.07 25.81 10.18
CA GLU A 704 -8.97 24.84 10.19
C GLU A 704 -9.49 23.42 10.47
N LEU A 705 -8.98 22.43 9.73
CA LEU A 705 -9.36 21.02 9.83
C LEU A 705 -8.28 20.19 10.55
N PRO A 706 -8.67 19.06 11.19
CA PRO A 706 -7.71 18.12 11.78
C PRO A 706 -6.72 17.54 10.75
N ASN A 707 -5.50 17.26 11.20
CA ASN A 707 -4.40 16.72 10.36
C ASN A 707 -4.69 15.36 9.71
N ASN A 708 -5.70 14.62 10.18
CA ASN A 708 -6.12 13.35 9.60
C ASN A 708 -7.27 13.48 8.61
N VAL A 709 -7.79 14.68 8.32
CA VAL A 709 -8.65 14.89 7.15
C VAL A 709 -7.77 14.76 5.91
N ASP A 710 -8.09 13.79 5.05
CA ASP A 710 -7.48 13.75 3.73
C ASP A 710 -8.16 14.82 2.87
N HIS A 711 -9.37 14.58 2.38
CA HIS A 711 -10.01 15.46 1.40
C HIS A 711 -11.53 15.66 1.57
N LEU A 712 -12.03 16.79 1.06
CA LEU A 712 -13.46 17.13 0.94
C LEU A 712 -14.07 16.38 -0.24
N THR A 713 -15.18 15.66 -0.04
CA THR A 713 -15.79 14.84 -1.10
C THR A 713 -17.06 15.45 -1.70
N ASP A 714 -17.96 16.03 -0.87
CA ASP A 714 -19.18 16.72 -1.33
C ASP A 714 -19.74 17.70 -0.27
N ILE A 715 -20.70 18.53 -0.66
CA ILE A 715 -21.40 19.49 0.20
C ILE A 715 -22.87 19.70 -0.22
N ASN A 716 -23.76 19.85 0.75
CA ASN A 716 -25.14 20.30 0.54
C ASN A 716 -25.50 21.47 1.48
N GLN A 717 -26.79 21.76 1.63
CA GLN A 717 -27.26 22.89 2.45
C GLN A 717 -27.11 22.67 3.97
N THR A 718 -26.89 21.44 4.43
CA THR A 718 -26.89 21.07 5.86
C THR A 718 -25.54 20.58 6.37
N GLN A 719 -24.77 19.87 5.53
CA GLN A 719 -23.50 19.25 5.89
C GLN A 719 -22.50 19.22 4.72
N LEU A 720 -21.23 19.09 5.06
CA LEU A 720 -20.16 18.67 4.16
C LEU A 720 -19.74 17.23 4.47
N LEU A 721 -19.22 16.52 3.47
CA LEU A 721 -18.66 15.17 3.57
C LEU A 721 -17.15 15.21 3.33
N MET A 722 -16.40 14.44 4.12
CA MET A 722 -14.95 14.30 3.99
C MET A 722 -14.52 12.85 4.20
N THR A 723 -13.39 12.50 3.63
CA THR A 723 -12.63 11.29 3.97
C THR A 723 -11.58 11.64 5.03
N VAL A 724 -11.47 10.84 6.08
CA VAL A 724 -10.41 10.94 7.09
C VAL A 724 -9.54 9.68 7.10
N GLU A 725 -8.23 9.84 7.20
CA GLU A 725 -7.32 8.72 7.47
C GLU A 725 -7.52 8.23 8.91
N VAL A 726 -7.74 6.93 9.07
CA VAL A 726 -7.79 6.21 10.35
C VAL A 726 -6.48 5.45 10.55
N SER A 727 -5.98 4.80 9.51
CA SER A 727 -4.66 4.16 9.49
C SER A 727 -4.09 3.98 8.09
N SER A 728 -2.78 4.17 7.93
CA SER A 728 -2.05 3.78 6.71
C SER A 728 -0.91 2.81 7.00
N ARG A 729 -1.11 1.91 7.97
CA ARG A 729 -0.15 0.90 8.40
C ARG A 729 0.22 -0.03 7.23
N LYS A 730 1.49 -0.01 6.87
CA LYS A 730 2.10 -0.90 5.87
C LYS A 730 3.41 -1.42 6.43
N GLU A 731 3.64 -2.71 6.27
CA GLU A 731 4.77 -3.45 6.82
C GLU A 731 5.59 -4.07 5.68
N VAL A 732 6.89 -4.23 5.93
CA VAL A 732 7.78 -4.97 5.04
C VAL A 732 7.71 -6.44 5.42
N VAL A 733 7.34 -7.30 4.46
CA VAL A 733 7.27 -8.75 4.64
C VAL A 733 8.18 -9.47 3.66
N GLU A 734 8.70 -10.61 4.06
CA GLU A 734 9.50 -11.52 3.24
C GLU A 734 8.67 -12.79 2.97
N LEU A 735 8.47 -13.13 1.70
CA LEU A 735 7.85 -14.36 1.28
C LEU A 735 8.93 -15.28 0.71
N SER A 736 9.05 -16.47 1.29
CA SER A 736 9.91 -17.53 0.75
C SER A 736 9.21 -18.25 -0.39
N LEU A 737 9.96 -18.66 -1.40
CA LEU A 737 9.50 -19.62 -2.39
C LEU A 737 9.63 -21.04 -1.81
N SER A 738 8.74 -21.94 -2.24
CA SER A 738 8.90 -23.38 -2.03
C SER A 738 9.53 -24.03 -3.27
N GLU A 739 10.28 -25.12 -3.05
CA GLU A 739 10.89 -25.96 -4.09
C GLU A 739 9.84 -26.73 -4.93
#